data_AF-A0A238ZL16-F1
#
_entry.id   AF-A0A238ZL16-F1
#
_cell.length_a   1.000
_cell.length_b   1.000
_cell.length_c   1.000
_cell.angle_alpha   90.00
_cell.angle_beta   90.00
_cell.angle_gamma   90.00
#
_symmetry.space_group_name_H-M   'P 1'
#
loop_
_entity.id
_entity.type
_entity.pdbx_description
1 polymer ?
#
loop_
_entity_poly.entity_id
_entity_poly.type
_entity_poly.pdbx_seq_one_letter_code
_entity_poly.pdbx_strand_id
1 'polypeptide(L)'
;MNLQLPNRAVRLVLALAILVLTSWGLAPGAFATHLRAGDIQAKTDTTAARNPRRIFFKMVLYQSNVNTNVDEEAVTIFYGDGKTSGRNAIRRVSKTPVGCDGTTFRMVYYFEHTYDATGTYTVHYIGENRSRDVRNMAESANQSFYISTTIVIDPTLVVNHSPVLNAPAYDRAGRNQVFLQNPGASDADGDSLVYRLTPSQQVPGGVDAVLTQTGANLNTPRPQVCTGYVTPERVGSSPRQVAYEGPPVGVPNAPAIFQIDSRGQIVWNAPLEVGDYNIAYVVEEWRRIPGARARRIGIVIRDLQITVGANNNLRPTIRIPNDTCVIAGTPIRRIITATDPENQGVTLTAFGGILPRPAIFTQTQVGPPTRATFSWTPTCENIQSDPHQILFRAEDRPLNNCGATLIDERAWRVTVIGPAPQNLRVAQTGNNAQLSWDSYICQVPGAQILIFRKEGSGNVPTDACQTGIPASAGYTQIGSVSVGTRNYIDDRNGLGLERGKTYCYRIYVQFPRPAGGASIASQEACLTLVGRSARFTNVTVDRTAATNGQITVRWTRPAPVSNFNAPTGYRLYRAVGQSPAATAYDAPRVINNINDTTFIDNVGLNTLTNAYTYKLEFFSNSLPTPGAPVLVEIAAPASSVLLNATPDPLLKTVALSWTYNVPWDNTRRPTTIYRQVGSQFLPIAKVTGTATGGTYVDRGTTANPLVVGTTYCYYVKTNGTYNPALPDSLINLSQQRCVALQPVLCTPVLTLKPTNCDSLASRLFDLPTTPANGEIYTNNVSWTLSNQPTADCSRNVASYVLYYAPTAADSLRVLTTLPGTQTSYAHTGLRSVQGCYAVQAVDATGATSALSNKECKDDCLLFLLPNIFTPNGDGKNDTFRPKVFSPIKRTKVQIFNRWGVKIYESDKDPFINWNGGGSASESGSGPRVSEGMYYYLADVEFGDAGGTKRTFKGWVQINR
;
A
#
# COMPACT_ATOMS: atom_id res chain seq x y z
N MET A 1 -55.31 43.49 64.43
CA MET A 1 -54.22 42.96 65.26
C MET A 1 -52.92 43.54 64.72
N ASN A 2 -52.43 44.61 65.35
CA ASN A 2 -51.21 45.33 64.97
C ASN A 2 -49.99 44.51 65.39
N LEU A 3 -49.37 43.79 64.46
CA LEU A 3 -48.06 43.18 64.68
C LEU A 3 -46.97 44.19 64.36
N GLN A 4 -46.30 44.67 65.40
CA GLN A 4 -45.13 45.54 65.32
C GLN A 4 -44.03 44.86 64.52
N LEU A 5 -43.57 45.54 63.48
CA LEU A 5 -42.37 45.17 62.74
C LEU A 5 -41.15 45.36 63.66
N PRO A 6 -40.19 44.41 63.70
CA PRO A 6 -39.07 44.47 64.63
C PRO A 6 -38.07 45.57 64.23
N ASN A 7 -37.42 46.12 65.25
CA ASN A 7 -36.49 47.25 65.20
C ASN A 7 -35.31 47.02 64.21
N ARG A 8 -34.72 48.09 63.67
CA ARG A 8 -33.68 48.06 62.61
C ARG A 8 -32.54 47.07 62.87
N ALA A 9 -32.15 46.89 64.13
CA ALA A 9 -31.11 45.94 64.53
C ALA A 9 -31.48 44.47 64.23
N VAL A 10 -32.74 44.08 64.41
CA VAL A 10 -33.21 42.70 64.17
C VAL A 10 -33.28 42.40 62.67
N ARG A 11 -33.59 43.40 61.84
CA ARG A 11 -33.55 43.25 60.36
C ARG A 11 -32.12 43.07 59.85
N LEU A 12 -31.15 43.77 60.44
CA LEU A 12 -29.74 43.62 60.10
C LEU A 12 -29.20 42.24 60.52
N VAL A 13 -29.59 41.73 61.69
CA VAL A 13 -29.20 40.40 62.15
C VAL A 13 -29.87 39.29 61.33
N LEU A 14 -31.15 39.42 60.95
CA LEU A 14 -31.79 38.45 60.05
C LEU A 14 -31.21 38.51 58.63
N ALA A 15 -30.89 39.69 58.11
CA ALA A 15 -30.24 39.83 56.81
C ALA A 15 -28.82 39.24 56.83
N LEU A 16 -28.04 39.45 57.90
CA LEU A 16 -26.72 38.83 58.07
C LEU A 16 -26.83 37.31 58.24
N ALA A 17 -27.81 36.83 59.00
CA ALA A 17 -28.05 35.39 59.18
C ALA A 17 -28.48 34.72 57.87
N ILE A 18 -29.34 35.37 57.06
CA ILE A 18 -29.72 34.89 55.73
C ILE A 18 -28.52 34.99 54.76
N LEU A 19 -27.65 36.00 54.85
CA LEU A 19 -26.43 36.10 54.05
C LEU A 19 -25.39 35.03 54.44
N VAL A 20 -25.30 34.67 55.73
CA VAL A 20 -24.42 33.61 56.25
C VAL A 20 -24.98 32.22 55.92
N LEU A 21 -26.30 32.02 55.99
CA LEU A 21 -26.97 30.77 55.59
C LEU A 21 -26.99 30.57 54.06
N THR A 22 -27.08 31.65 53.26
CA THR A 22 -26.96 31.57 51.80
C THR A 22 -25.52 31.45 51.31
N SER A 23 -24.54 31.97 52.05
CA SER A 23 -23.11 31.74 51.77
C SER A 23 -22.60 30.36 52.22
N TRP A 24 -23.29 29.69 53.17
CA TRP A 24 -23.02 28.29 53.52
C TRP A 24 -23.80 27.28 52.65
N GLY A 25 -24.86 27.70 51.95
CA GLY A 25 -25.64 26.86 51.03
C GLY A 25 -25.12 26.79 49.59
N LEU A 26 -24.07 27.55 49.26
CA LEU A 26 -23.45 27.59 47.92
C LEU A 26 -21.96 27.27 47.98
N ALA A 27 -21.57 26.25 48.76
CA ALA A 27 -20.29 25.59 48.54
C ALA A 27 -20.46 24.69 47.28
N PRO A 28 -19.83 25.01 46.13
CA PRO A 28 -19.73 24.02 45.07
C PRO A 28 -19.02 22.80 45.65
N GLY A 29 -19.65 21.62 45.52
CA GLY A 29 -19.01 20.36 45.88
C GLY A 29 -17.60 20.32 45.30
N ALA A 30 -16.61 20.03 46.13
CA ALA A 30 -15.24 19.89 45.71
C ALA A 30 -15.13 18.64 44.81
N PHE A 31 -15.32 18.81 43.50
CA PHE A 31 -14.98 17.81 42.49
C PHE A 31 -13.54 18.06 42.06
N ALA A 32 -12.60 17.37 42.68
CA ALA A 32 -11.22 17.31 42.25
C ALA A 32 -10.80 15.84 42.13
N THR A 33 -10.36 15.48 40.92
CA THR A 33 -10.11 14.10 40.50
C THR A 33 -8.62 13.81 40.44
N HIS A 34 -8.32 12.54 40.67
CA HIS A 34 -7.07 12.02 41.18
C HIS A 34 -6.29 11.20 40.14
N LEU A 35 -6.87 10.96 38.96
CA LEU A 35 -6.29 10.15 37.89
C LEU A 35 -5.15 10.90 37.19
N ARG A 36 -3.98 10.27 37.16
CA ARG A 36 -2.74 10.78 36.56
C ARG A 36 -2.45 10.15 35.20
N ALA A 37 -2.79 8.87 34.99
CA ALA A 37 -2.57 8.23 33.70
C ALA A 37 -3.35 6.91 33.57
N GLY A 38 -3.40 6.35 32.37
CA GLY A 38 -3.90 4.98 32.20
C GLY A 38 -3.69 4.38 30.82
N ASP A 39 -3.83 3.06 30.73
CA ASP A 39 -3.88 2.30 29.49
C ASP A 39 -4.68 1.00 29.65
N ILE A 40 -5.16 0.44 28.52
CA ILE A 40 -5.83 -0.86 28.46
C ILE A 40 -5.00 -1.78 27.56
N GLN A 41 -4.62 -2.94 28.06
CA GLN A 41 -3.90 -3.97 27.31
C GLN A 41 -4.86 -5.13 27.06
N ALA A 42 -4.73 -5.79 25.92
CA ALA A 42 -5.59 -6.88 25.47
C ALA A 42 -4.76 -8.07 24.98
N LYS A 43 -5.26 -9.29 25.20
CA LYS A 43 -4.73 -10.50 24.57
C LYS A 43 -5.85 -11.47 24.22
N THR A 44 -5.71 -12.13 23.08
CA THR A 44 -6.63 -13.21 22.66
C THR A 44 -6.58 -14.40 23.63
N ASP A 45 -7.62 -15.23 23.61
CA ASP A 45 -7.66 -16.43 24.43
C ASP A 45 -6.51 -17.40 24.12
N THR A 46 -5.72 -17.70 25.15
CA THR A 46 -4.58 -18.62 25.12
C THR A 46 -4.82 -19.88 25.96
N THR A 47 -6.05 -20.12 26.43
CA THR A 47 -6.41 -21.32 27.18
C THR A 47 -6.49 -22.56 26.27
N ALA A 48 -6.50 -23.74 26.87
CA ALA A 48 -6.62 -25.01 26.12
C ALA A 48 -7.94 -25.10 25.32
N ALA A 49 -9.03 -24.50 25.83
CA ALA A 49 -10.34 -24.43 25.16
C ALA A 49 -10.48 -23.10 24.38
N ARG A 50 -9.52 -22.87 23.48
CA ARG A 50 -9.29 -21.58 22.82
C ARG A 50 -10.52 -21.02 22.08
N ASN A 51 -10.98 -19.84 22.49
CA ASN A 51 -11.98 -19.07 21.76
C ASN A 51 -11.38 -17.75 21.22
N PRO A 52 -11.16 -17.60 19.89
CA PRO A 52 -10.55 -16.39 19.33
C PRO A 52 -11.41 -15.12 19.51
N ARG A 53 -12.70 -15.25 19.85
CA ARG A 53 -13.59 -14.13 20.16
C ARG A 53 -13.60 -13.75 21.63
N ARG A 54 -12.96 -14.54 22.51
CA ARG A 54 -12.77 -14.22 23.92
C ARG A 54 -11.45 -13.49 24.09
N ILE A 55 -11.51 -12.30 24.67
CA ILE A 55 -10.36 -11.41 24.85
C ILE A 55 -10.19 -11.11 26.33
N PHE A 56 -8.96 -11.25 26.82
CA PHE A 56 -8.56 -10.89 28.17
C PHE A 56 -7.96 -9.49 28.17
N PHE A 57 -8.40 -8.65 29.10
CA PHE A 57 -7.93 -7.29 29.24
C PHE A 57 -7.25 -7.07 30.59
N LYS A 58 -6.25 -6.20 30.56
CA LYS A 58 -5.58 -5.65 31.74
C LYS A 58 -5.58 -4.15 31.61
N MET A 59 -6.32 -3.46 32.48
CA MET A 59 -6.29 -2.01 32.55
C MET A 59 -5.37 -1.58 33.69
N VAL A 60 -4.54 -0.58 33.43
CA VAL A 60 -3.67 0.05 34.42
C VAL A 60 -4.07 1.51 34.55
N LEU A 61 -4.36 1.96 35.76
CA LEU A 61 -4.59 3.38 36.07
C LEU A 61 -3.52 3.86 37.05
N TYR A 62 -3.21 5.14 36.99
CA TYR A 62 -2.33 5.84 37.93
C TYR A 62 -3.17 6.89 38.62
N GLN A 63 -3.14 6.91 39.95
CA GLN A 63 -3.96 7.78 40.77
C GLN A 63 -3.12 8.41 41.88
N SER A 64 -3.24 9.72 42.07
CA SER A 64 -2.65 10.45 43.18
C SER A 64 -3.62 10.55 44.37
N ASN A 65 -3.15 10.36 45.59
CA ASN A 65 -3.95 10.56 46.81
C ASN A 65 -3.79 11.97 47.41
N VAL A 66 -3.07 12.87 46.74
CA VAL A 66 -2.84 14.22 47.24
C VAL A 66 -4.15 15.01 47.20
N ASN A 67 -4.59 15.49 48.37
CA ASN A 67 -5.78 16.34 48.53
C ASN A 67 -7.11 15.69 48.07
N THR A 68 -7.20 14.36 48.07
CA THR A 68 -8.42 13.63 47.67
C THR A 68 -8.58 12.32 48.43
N ASN A 69 -9.82 12.01 48.82
CA ASN A 69 -10.22 10.74 49.43
C ASN A 69 -10.94 9.82 48.43
N VAL A 70 -11.07 10.25 47.17
CA VAL A 70 -11.75 9.48 46.13
C VAL A 70 -10.86 8.31 45.72
N ASP A 71 -11.42 7.10 45.64
CA ASP A 71 -10.69 5.87 45.30
C ASP A 71 -11.44 5.09 44.22
N GLU A 72 -10.76 4.79 43.12
CA GLU A 72 -11.32 4.02 42.00
C GLU A 72 -11.33 2.52 42.35
N GLU A 73 -12.14 2.10 43.31
CA GLU A 73 -12.22 0.69 43.71
C GLU A 73 -12.82 -0.18 42.60
N ALA A 74 -13.79 0.35 41.85
CA ALA A 74 -14.44 -0.36 40.77
C ALA A 74 -14.80 0.58 39.60
N VAL A 75 -14.75 0.05 38.38
CA VAL A 75 -14.86 0.81 37.13
C VAL A 75 -15.93 0.25 36.21
N THR A 76 -16.39 1.10 35.28
CA THR A 76 -17.31 0.72 34.19
C THR A 76 -16.54 0.64 32.88
N ILE A 77 -16.67 -0.48 32.17
CA ILE A 77 -16.04 -0.71 30.87
C ILE A 77 -17.11 -0.80 29.78
N PHE A 78 -16.84 -0.20 28.62
CA PHE A 78 -17.64 -0.35 27.41
C PHE A 78 -16.84 -1.13 26.37
N TYR A 79 -17.39 -2.23 25.87
CA TYR A 79 -16.63 -3.18 25.04
C TYR A 79 -16.62 -2.83 23.54
N GLY A 80 -17.40 -1.83 23.11
CA GLY A 80 -17.44 -1.38 21.72
C GLY A 80 -18.33 -2.21 20.80
N ASP A 81 -19.10 -3.16 21.34
CA ASP A 81 -20.10 -3.98 20.64
C ASP A 81 -21.53 -3.72 21.15
N GLY A 82 -21.75 -2.58 21.81
CA GLY A 82 -23.01 -2.24 22.46
C GLY A 82 -23.22 -2.86 23.84
N LYS A 83 -22.27 -3.67 24.34
CA LYS A 83 -22.28 -4.23 25.70
C LYS A 83 -21.36 -3.44 26.63
N THR A 84 -21.64 -3.55 27.93
CA THR A 84 -20.86 -2.94 29.02
C THR A 84 -20.65 -3.96 30.14
N SER A 85 -19.63 -3.76 30.97
CA SER A 85 -19.46 -4.52 32.22
C SER A 85 -20.62 -4.31 33.20
N GLY A 86 -21.40 -3.25 33.04
CA GLY A 86 -22.31 -2.74 34.06
C GLY A 86 -21.61 -1.72 34.96
N ARG A 87 -22.42 -0.86 35.61
CA ARG A 87 -21.94 0.26 36.42
C ARG A 87 -21.08 -0.23 37.58
N ASN A 88 -19.82 0.20 37.62
CA ASN A 88 -18.84 -0.10 38.66
C ASN A 88 -18.68 -1.61 38.93
N ALA A 89 -18.75 -2.42 37.87
CA ALA A 89 -18.75 -3.87 37.99
C ALA A 89 -17.33 -4.48 38.06
N ILE A 90 -16.33 -3.83 37.44
CA ILE A 90 -14.96 -4.37 37.40
C ILE A 90 -14.19 -3.86 38.60
N ARG A 91 -13.85 -4.74 39.55
CA ARG A 91 -13.11 -4.39 40.76
C ARG A 91 -11.59 -4.36 40.52
N ARG A 92 -10.93 -3.44 41.21
CA ARG A 92 -9.47 -3.33 41.26
C ARG A 92 -8.87 -4.57 41.92
N VAL A 93 -7.82 -5.10 41.32
CA VAL A 93 -7.10 -6.29 41.81
C VAL A 93 -5.84 -5.92 42.60
N SER A 94 -5.21 -4.80 42.26
CA SER A 94 -3.97 -4.35 42.91
C SER A 94 -3.93 -2.83 42.99
N LYS A 95 -3.39 -2.30 44.10
CA LYS A 95 -3.05 -0.89 44.32
C LYS A 95 -1.67 -0.84 44.97
N THR A 96 -0.67 -0.34 44.25
CA THR A 96 0.72 -0.29 44.72
C THR A 96 1.26 1.14 44.59
N PRO A 97 1.92 1.71 45.61
CA PRO A 97 2.55 3.02 45.48
C PRO A 97 3.65 2.98 44.40
N VAL A 98 3.80 4.08 43.67
CA VAL A 98 4.84 4.30 42.66
C VAL A 98 5.49 5.67 42.89
N GLY A 99 6.79 5.76 42.61
CA GLY A 99 7.60 6.93 42.94
C GLY A 99 8.05 6.95 44.41
N CYS A 100 8.99 7.83 44.74
CA CYS A 100 9.58 7.92 46.07
C CYS A 100 8.75 8.72 47.08
N ASP A 101 7.80 9.54 46.62
CA ASP A 101 6.90 10.33 47.49
C ASP A 101 5.73 9.51 48.06
N GLY A 102 5.46 8.31 47.50
CA GLY A 102 4.37 7.43 47.93
C GLY A 102 2.96 8.01 47.68
N THR A 103 2.84 9.05 46.88
CA THR A 103 1.57 9.77 46.66
C THR A 103 0.81 9.31 45.43
N THR A 104 1.50 8.70 44.45
CA THR A 104 0.88 8.13 43.26
C THR A 104 0.81 6.60 43.40
N PHE A 105 -0.33 6.02 43.04
CA PHE A 105 -0.61 4.59 43.08
C PHE A 105 -0.87 4.06 41.69
N ARG A 106 -0.27 2.92 41.38
CA ARG A 106 -0.58 2.11 40.22
C ARG A 106 -1.68 1.12 40.58
N MET A 107 -2.79 1.19 39.86
CA MET A 107 -3.97 0.35 40.00
C MET A 107 -4.09 -0.61 38.84
N VAL A 108 -4.46 -1.86 39.10
CA VAL A 108 -4.61 -2.89 38.05
C VAL A 108 -5.98 -3.53 38.13
N TYR A 109 -6.63 -3.65 36.98
CA TYR A 109 -7.93 -4.29 36.79
C TYR A 109 -7.78 -5.38 35.73
N TYR A 110 -8.45 -6.51 35.95
CA TYR A 110 -8.55 -7.58 34.96
C TYR A 110 -10.01 -7.82 34.63
N PHE A 111 -10.30 -8.00 33.35
CA PHE A 111 -11.64 -8.34 32.87
C PHE A 111 -11.53 -9.05 31.53
N GLU A 112 -12.62 -9.66 31.09
CA GLU A 112 -12.68 -10.36 29.82
C GLU A 112 -14.00 -10.07 29.12
N HIS A 113 -14.04 -10.30 27.81
CA HIS A 113 -15.25 -10.21 27.03
C HIS A 113 -15.24 -11.20 25.88
N THR A 114 -16.40 -11.76 25.55
CA THR A 114 -16.58 -12.62 24.38
C THR A 114 -17.47 -11.91 23.36
N TYR A 115 -16.90 -11.61 22.20
CA TYR A 115 -17.60 -10.92 21.12
C TYR A 115 -18.44 -11.88 20.29
N ASP A 116 -19.58 -11.38 19.78
CA ASP A 116 -20.51 -12.20 19.00
C ASP A 116 -20.01 -12.45 17.57
N ALA A 117 -19.16 -11.57 17.03
CA ALA A 117 -18.63 -11.68 15.67
C ALA A 117 -17.15 -11.27 15.58
N THR A 118 -16.49 -11.66 14.49
CA THR A 118 -15.20 -11.10 14.07
C THR A 118 -15.37 -9.64 13.68
N GLY A 119 -14.36 -8.80 13.92
CA GLY A 119 -14.48 -7.37 13.63
C GLY A 119 -13.42 -6.53 14.34
N THR A 120 -13.57 -5.22 14.23
CA THR A 120 -12.75 -4.26 14.96
C THR A 120 -13.59 -3.66 16.07
N TYR A 121 -13.09 -3.74 17.30
CA TYR A 121 -13.80 -3.27 18.49
C TYR A 121 -12.90 -2.33 19.29
N THR A 122 -13.48 -1.27 19.83
CA THR A 122 -12.78 -0.34 20.72
C THR A 122 -13.33 -0.51 22.12
N VAL A 123 -12.46 -0.88 23.05
CA VAL A 123 -12.78 -0.95 24.47
C VAL A 123 -12.45 0.39 25.10
N HIS A 124 -13.42 0.96 25.81
CA HIS A 124 -13.34 2.29 26.36
C HIS A 124 -13.39 2.25 27.89
N TYR A 125 -12.56 3.09 28.52
CA TYR A 125 -12.72 3.50 29.90
C TYR A 125 -12.93 5.02 29.94
N ILE A 126 -13.98 5.41 30.65
CA ILE A 126 -14.33 6.79 30.95
C ILE A 126 -14.16 6.94 32.45
N GLY A 127 -13.16 7.71 32.86
CA GLY A 127 -12.94 8.03 34.27
C GLY A 127 -13.77 9.22 34.72
N GLU A 128 -13.56 9.64 35.96
CA GLU A 128 -14.05 10.91 36.46
C GLU A 128 -13.51 12.10 35.65
N ASN A 129 -13.98 13.31 35.95
CA ASN A 129 -13.46 14.53 35.33
C ASN A 129 -11.94 14.70 35.56
N ARG A 130 -11.27 15.67 34.94
CA ARG A 130 -9.84 15.92 35.13
C ARG A 130 -9.59 16.87 36.30
N SER A 131 -8.34 16.95 36.75
CA SER A 131 -7.97 17.90 37.80
C SER A 131 -8.33 19.33 37.37
N ARG A 132 -8.66 20.20 38.34
CA ARG A 132 -8.98 21.60 38.07
C ARG A 132 -7.74 22.36 37.57
N ASP A 133 -7.96 23.39 36.75
CA ASP A 133 -6.93 24.33 36.29
C ASP A 133 -5.77 23.70 35.50
N VAL A 134 -6.05 22.62 34.74
CA VAL A 134 -5.08 22.08 33.78
C VAL A 134 -4.77 23.14 32.72
N ARG A 135 -3.48 23.42 32.54
CA ARG A 135 -2.98 24.59 31.79
C ARG A 135 -3.27 24.54 30.29
N ASN A 136 -3.37 23.35 29.72
CA ASN A 136 -3.47 23.17 28.29
C ASN A 136 -4.86 22.73 27.81
N MET A 137 -5.92 23.03 28.57
CA MET A 137 -7.33 22.86 28.18
C MET A 137 -8.23 23.79 29.00
N ALA A 138 -9.46 24.05 28.54
CA ALA A 138 -10.42 24.93 29.23
C ALA A 138 -11.38 24.13 30.11
N GLU A 139 -11.82 24.64 31.28
CA GLU A 139 -12.82 23.96 32.12
C GLU A 139 -12.48 22.49 32.47
N SER A 140 -11.21 22.19 32.76
CA SER A 140 -10.70 20.82 32.92
C SER A 140 -11.47 19.99 33.96
N ALA A 141 -11.96 20.62 35.03
CA ALA A 141 -12.77 19.99 36.07
C ALA A 141 -14.15 19.46 35.59
N ASN A 142 -14.57 19.83 34.38
CA ASN A 142 -15.81 19.38 33.74
C ASN A 142 -15.58 18.39 32.59
N GLN A 143 -14.33 17.96 32.37
CA GLN A 143 -13.97 17.09 31.25
C GLN A 143 -13.51 15.72 31.74
N SER A 144 -14.14 14.63 31.31
CA SER A 144 -13.80 13.26 31.73
C SER A 144 -12.39 12.83 31.29
N PHE A 145 -11.69 12.07 32.14
CA PHE A 145 -10.54 11.27 31.73
C PHE A 145 -10.97 10.16 30.77
N TYR A 146 -10.18 9.87 29.74
CA TYR A 146 -10.53 8.88 28.73
C TYR A 146 -9.29 8.13 28.21
N ILE A 147 -9.40 6.80 28.15
CA ILE A 147 -8.45 5.92 27.47
C ILE A 147 -9.23 4.85 26.70
N SER A 148 -8.59 4.27 25.69
CA SER A 148 -9.18 3.17 24.95
C SER A 148 -8.14 2.31 24.26
N THR A 149 -8.55 1.07 23.99
CA THR A 149 -7.76 0.15 23.18
C THR A 149 -8.63 -0.44 22.09
N THR A 150 -8.14 -0.39 20.85
CA THR A 150 -8.79 -1.02 19.70
C THR A 150 -8.13 -2.35 19.42
N ILE A 151 -8.95 -3.38 19.22
CA ILE A 151 -8.54 -4.74 18.90
C ILE A 151 -9.17 -5.18 17.57
N VAL A 152 -8.46 -6.03 16.84
CA VAL A 152 -8.97 -6.69 15.64
C VAL A 152 -9.12 -8.18 15.91
N ILE A 153 -10.36 -8.67 15.86
CA ILE A 153 -10.70 -10.08 15.98
C ILE A 153 -10.85 -10.66 14.59
N ASP A 154 -9.85 -11.41 14.15
CA ASP A 154 -9.78 -12.02 12.82
C ASP A 154 -9.27 -13.47 12.95
N PRO A 155 -9.98 -14.47 12.41
CA PRO A 155 -9.58 -15.88 12.50
C PRO A 155 -8.20 -16.17 11.93
N THR A 156 -7.70 -15.34 11.01
CA THR A 156 -6.39 -15.50 10.37
C THR A 156 -5.23 -15.03 11.24
N LEU A 157 -5.48 -14.26 12.31
CA LEU A 157 -4.45 -13.69 13.17
C LEU A 157 -3.89 -14.68 14.21
N VAL A 158 -4.36 -15.94 14.23
CA VAL A 158 -4.01 -17.01 15.19
C VAL A 158 -3.99 -16.50 16.63
N VAL A 159 -2.90 -15.90 17.16
CA VAL A 159 -2.78 -15.26 18.50
C VAL A 159 -2.43 -13.77 18.31
N ASN A 160 -3.06 -12.91 19.12
CA ASN A 160 -2.74 -11.47 19.15
C ASN A 160 -2.63 -10.94 20.59
N HIS A 161 -1.59 -10.14 20.84
CA HIS A 161 -1.32 -9.41 22.07
C HIS A 161 -1.15 -7.93 21.73
N SER A 162 -2.00 -7.06 22.28
CA SER A 162 -1.80 -5.62 22.11
C SER A 162 -0.45 -5.19 22.70
N PRO A 163 0.11 -4.06 22.26
CA PRO A 163 1.35 -3.52 22.81
C PRO A 163 1.29 -3.39 24.34
N VAL A 164 2.32 -3.88 25.03
CA VAL A 164 2.46 -3.78 26.48
C VAL A 164 3.32 -2.57 26.82
N LEU A 165 2.79 -1.63 27.60
CA LEU A 165 3.55 -0.45 28.07
C LEU A 165 4.29 -0.82 29.36
N ASN A 166 5.54 -1.29 29.22
CA ASN A 166 6.31 -1.86 30.33
C ASN A 166 6.78 -0.82 31.35
N ALA A 167 7.07 0.40 30.89
CA ALA A 167 7.52 1.46 31.77
C ALA A 167 6.32 2.17 32.42
N PRO A 168 6.39 2.46 33.73
CA PRO A 168 5.36 3.23 34.38
C PRO A 168 5.31 4.67 33.83
N ALA A 169 4.12 5.26 33.87
CA ALA A 169 3.94 6.67 33.60
C ALA A 169 4.78 7.49 34.57
N TYR A 170 5.58 8.40 34.04
CA TYR A 170 6.25 9.43 34.80
C TYR A 170 5.52 10.75 34.60
N ASP A 171 5.18 11.42 35.69
CA ASP A 171 4.24 12.54 35.73
C ASP A 171 4.84 13.82 36.34
N ARG A 172 6.17 13.90 36.50
CA ARG A 172 6.85 15.06 37.08
C ARG A 172 7.74 15.75 36.04
N ALA A 173 7.73 17.08 36.01
CA ALA A 173 8.58 17.88 35.15
C ALA A 173 9.13 19.11 35.89
N GLY A 174 10.35 19.53 35.54
CA GLY A 174 10.96 20.76 36.06
C GLY A 174 10.73 21.93 35.10
N ARG A 175 10.41 23.11 35.65
CA ARG A 175 10.39 24.35 34.88
C ARG A 175 11.75 24.60 34.22
N ASN A 176 11.75 24.98 32.95
CA ASN A 176 12.94 25.25 32.13
C ASN A 176 13.92 24.07 32.05
N GLN A 177 13.40 22.83 32.05
CA GLN A 177 14.20 21.62 31.90
C GLN A 177 13.58 20.67 30.86
N VAL A 178 14.32 19.66 30.43
CA VAL A 178 13.76 18.66 29.51
C VAL A 178 12.94 17.65 30.29
N PHE A 179 11.68 17.48 29.90
CA PHE A 179 10.85 16.36 30.34
C PHE A 179 10.90 15.21 29.32
N LEU A 180 11.02 13.99 29.83
CA LEU A 180 11.13 12.77 29.05
C LEU A 180 10.10 11.75 29.53
N GLN A 181 9.45 11.07 28.60
CA GLN A 181 8.60 9.92 28.91
C GLN A 181 8.60 8.92 27.75
N ASN A 182 8.84 7.65 28.06
CA ASN A 182 8.81 6.56 27.11
C ASN A 182 8.03 5.41 27.74
N PRO A 183 7.02 4.85 27.06
CA PRO A 183 6.24 3.74 27.59
C PRO A 183 7.03 2.42 27.70
N GLY A 184 8.23 2.35 27.11
CA GLY A 184 9.00 1.11 27.00
C GLY A 184 8.19 0.02 26.32
N ALA A 185 7.41 0.37 25.29
CA ALA A 185 6.41 -0.54 24.74
C ALA A 185 7.06 -1.76 24.07
N SER A 186 6.45 -2.92 24.23
CA SER A 186 6.88 -4.15 23.57
C SER A 186 5.69 -4.92 23.01
N ASP A 187 5.95 -5.64 21.94
CA ASP A 187 5.01 -6.56 21.32
C ASP A 187 5.49 -8.00 21.51
N ALA A 188 4.61 -8.89 21.93
CA ALA A 188 4.96 -10.29 22.19
C ALA A 188 4.91 -11.17 20.94
N ASP A 189 4.19 -10.72 19.90
CA ASP A 189 3.98 -11.48 18.68
C ASP A 189 5.02 -11.12 17.59
N GLY A 190 5.79 -10.05 17.80
CA GLY A 190 6.81 -9.57 16.86
C GLY A 190 6.23 -8.62 15.80
N ASP A 191 5.10 -7.98 16.10
CA ASP A 191 4.51 -6.94 15.28
C ASP A 191 5.23 -5.59 15.44
N SER A 192 5.16 -4.76 14.40
CA SER A 192 5.79 -3.45 14.40
C SER A 192 4.97 -2.46 15.22
N LEU A 193 5.65 -1.71 16.11
CA LEU A 193 5.02 -0.65 16.90
C LEU A 193 5.27 0.72 16.29
N VAL A 194 4.22 1.54 16.21
CA VAL A 194 4.28 2.92 15.73
C VAL A 194 3.72 3.87 16.79
N TYR A 195 4.41 4.98 17.02
CA TYR A 195 4.08 5.96 18.06
C TYR A 195 3.63 7.28 17.45
N ARG A 196 2.61 7.91 18.03
CA ARG A 196 2.23 9.29 17.69
C ARG A 196 1.57 10.01 18.85
N LEU A 197 1.75 11.32 18.90
CA LEU A 197 0.99 12.17 19.81
C LEU A 197 -0.47 12.29 19.34
N THR A 198 -1.38 12.46 20.28
CA THR A 198 -2.79 12.77 20.01
C THR A 198 -3.29 13.73 21.09
N PRO A 199 -4.23 14.65 20.78
CA PRO A 199 -4.88 15.43 21.82
C PRO A 199 -5.55 14.54 22.86
N SER A 200 -5.53 14.96 24.12
CA SER A 200 -6.33 14.33 25.17
C SER A 200 -7.81 14.41 24.79
N GLN A 201 -8.54 13.34 25.12
CA GLN A 201 -9.96 13.20 24.78
C GLN A 201 -10.83 13.18 26.04
N GLN A 202 -12.12 13.42 25.84
CA GLN A 202 -13.19 13.33 26.83
C GLN A 202 -14.45 12.71 26.21
N VAL A 203 -15.35 12.22 27.04
CA VAL A 203 -16.71 11.84 26.66
C VAL A 203 -17.67 12.78 27.40
N PRO A 204 -18.33 13.72 26.70
CA PRO A 204 -19.26 14.65 27.35
C PRO A 204 -20.35 13.93 28.12
N GLY A 205 -20.57 14.34 29.38
CA GLY A 205 -21.54 13.72 30.28
C GLY A 205 -21.12 12.38 30.89
N GLY A 206 -19.89 11.93 30.63
CA GLY A 206 -19.27 10.79 31.29
C GLY A 206 -20.01 9.47 31.10
N VAL A 207 -19.88 8.57 32.09
CA VAL A 207 -20.53 7.25 32.09
C VAL A 207 -22.06 7.36 32.04
N ASP A 208 -22.66 8.32 32.74
CA ASP A 208 -24.12 8.48 32.82
C ASP A 208 -24.75 8.81 31.46
N ALA A 209 -24.11 9.69 30.68
CA ALA A 209 -24.57 10.02 29.34
C ALA A 209 -24.47 8.83 28.37
N VAL A 210 -23.54 7.90 28.59
CA VAL A 210 -23.41 6.69 27.76
C VAL A 210 -24.42 5.62 28.14
N LEU A 211 -24.65 5.40 29.44
CA LEU A 211 -25.60 4.38 29.92
C LEU A 211 -27.07 4.70 29.61
N THR A 212 -27.39 5.96 29.32
CA THR A 212 -28.75 6.40 28.92
C THR A 212 -29.01 6.28 27.42
N GLN A 213 -28.02 5.89 26.62
CA GLN A 213 -28.16 5.73 25.17
C GLN A 213 -29.04 4.51 24.83
N THR A 214 -29.82 4.62 23.74
CA THR A 214 -30.71 3.57 23.26
C THR A 214 -30.55 3.34 21.75
N GLY A 215 -31.16 2.26 21.23
CA GLY A 215 -31.15 1.93 19.81
C GLY A 215 -29.74 1.65 19.27
N ALA A 216 -29.43 2.14 18.08
CA ALA A 216 -28.15 1.90 17.41
C ALA A 216 -26.92 2.51 18.12
N ASN A 217 -27.12 3.35 19.14
CA ASN A 217 -26.05 3.98 19.92
C ASN A 217 -25.90 3.39 21.32
N LEU A 218 -26.63 2.33 21.67
CA LEU A 218 -26.60 1.73 23.00
C LEU A 218 -25.14 1.50 23.47
N ASN A 219 -24.80 2.00 24.66
CA ASN A 219 -23.48 1.81 25.31
C ASN A 219 -22.29 2.15 24.39
N THR A 220 -22.40 3.18 23.56
CA THR A 220 -21.39 3.55 22.57
C THR A 220 -20.76 4.91 22.92
N PRO A 221 -19.62 4.93 23.63
CA PRO A 221 -18.87 6.15 23.90
C PRO A 221 -18.51 6.91 22.62
N ARG A 222 -18.65 8.23 22.64
CA ARG A 222 -18.27 9.12 21.54
C ARG A 222 -17.19 10.10 22.02
N PRO A 223 -15.92 9.68 22.04
CA PRO A 223 -14.84 10.53 22.51
C PRO A 223 -14.64 11.75 21.59
N GLN A 224 -14.38 12.90 22.19
CA GLN A 224 -14.09 14.17 21.54
C GLN A 224 -12.79 14.73 22.10
N VAL A 225 -12.10 15.59 21.35
CA VAL A 225 -10.92 16.31 21.87
C VAL A 225 -11.35 17.17 23.06
N CYS A 226 -10.52 17.22 24.10
CA CYS A 226 -10.76 18.08 25.25
C CYS A 226 -10.96 19.54 24.80
N THR A 227 -11.98 20.21 25.34
CA THR A 227 -12.31 21.59 24.99
C THR A 227 -11.12 22.50 25.29
N GLY A 228 -10.74 23.34 24.32
CA GLY A 228 -9.61 24.27 24.46
C GLY A 228 -8.23 23.60 24.50
N TYR A 229 -8.11 22.31 24.12
CA TYR A 229 -6.82 21.62 24.15
C TYR A 229 -5.78 22.31 23.27
N VAL A 230 -4.59 22.55 23.84
CA VAL A 230 -3.39 22.96 23.12
C VAL A 230 -2.23 22.04 23.48
N THR A 231 -1.27 21.91 22.58
CA THR A 231 -0.06 21.14 22.84
C THR A 231 0.82 21.86 23.88
N PRO A 232 1.49 21.15 24.81
CA PRO A 232 2.15 21.76 25.97
C PRO A 232 3.20 22.84 25.64
N GLU A 233 3.92 22.71 24.52
CA GLU A 233 4.92 23.67 24.06
C GLU A 233 4.35 25.01 23.60
N ARG A 234 3.02 25.10 23.40
CA ARG A 234 2.32 26.33 23.03
C ARG A 234 1.79 27.12 24.24
N VAL A 235 1.90 26.57 25.44
CA VAL A 235 1.42 27.21 26.67
C VAL A 235 2.48 28.19 27.19
N GLY A 236 2.05 29.42 27.45
CA GLY A 236 2.87 30.52 27.96
C GLY A 236 3.56 31.37 26.90
N SER A 237 4.13 32.49 27.33
CA SER A 237 4.73 33.48 26.43
C SER A 237 6.14 33.07 25.98
N SER A 238 6.27 32.60 24.73
CA SER A 238 7.56 32.30 24.06
C SER A 238 8.49 31.33 24.81
N PRO A 239 8.05 30.10 25.14
CA PRO A 239 8.90 29.09 25.76
C PRO A 239 10.11 28.75 24.88
N ARG A 240 11.27 28.57 25.52
CA ARG A 240 12.58 28.35 24.87
C ARG A 240 13.19 27.01 25.26
N GLN A 241 13.87 26.38 24.31
CA GLN A 241 14.63 25.16 24.55
C GLN A 241 15.86 25.41 25.43
N VAL A 242 16.24 24.37 26.18
CA VAL A 242 17.50 24.23 26.93
C VAL A 242 18.40 23.16 26.31
N ALA A 243 19.66 23.11 26.74
CA ALA A 243 20.63 22.13 26.25
C ALA A 243 20.21 20.69 26.59
N TYR A 244 20.31 19.80 25.61
CA TYR A 244 20.00 18.37 25.76
C TYR A 244 20.74 17.54 24.71
N GLU A 245 21.44 16.49 25.14
CA GLU A 245 22.25 15.64 24.25
C GLU A 245 21.46 14.50 23.59
N GLY A 246 20.22 14.23 24.03
CA GLY A 246 19.42 13.15 23.45
C GLY A 246 18.81 13.53 22.11
N PRO A 247 18.13 12.62 21.42
CA PRO A 247 17.37 12.95 20.21
C PRO A 247 16.00 13.54 20.57
N PRO A 248 15.60 14.71 20.04
CA PRO A 248 16.41 15.63 19.25
C PRO A 248 17.40 16.40 20.13
N VAL A 249 18.55 16.76 19.58
CA VAL A 249 19.52 17.58 20.32
C VAL A 249 18.86 18.93 20.61
N GLY A 250 18.87 19.35 21.87
CA GLY A 250 18.30 20.63 22.30
C GLY A 250 19.09 21.79 21.72
N VAL A 251 18.40 22.78 21.17
CA VAL A 251 19.00 23.99 20.59
C VAL A 251 18.67 25.17 21.51
N PRO A 252 19.59 25.58 22.41
CA PRO A 252 19.32 26.64 23.38
C PRO A 252 18.74 27.90 22.71
N ASN A 253 17.71 28.49 23.33
CA ASN A 253 16.99 29.68 22.85
C ASN A 253 16.13 29.51 21.58
N ALA A 254 16.11 28.34 20.95
CA ALA A 254 15.11 28.03 19.93
C ALA A 254 13.70 27.90 20.56
N PRO A 255 12.62 28.03 19.77
CA PRO A 255 11.26 27.78 20.27
C PRO A 255 11.13 26.39 20.90
N ALA A 256 10.39 26.28 22.01
CA ALA A 256 10.16 25.01 22.68
C ALA A 256 9.51 23.97 21.76
N ILE A 257 9.80 22.70 22.05
CA ILE A 257 9.33 21.55 21.29
C ILE A 257 8.61 20.55 22.19
N PHE A 258 7.65 19.85 21.61
CA PHE A 258 6.99 18.70 22.20
C PHE A 258 6.76 17.65 21.11
N GLN A 259 7.48 16.54 21.18
CA GLN A 259 7.44 15.54 20.12
C GLN A 259 7.68 14.13 20.65
N ILE A 260 7.30 13.14 19.84
CA ILE A 260 7.56 11.71 20.08
C ILE A 260 8.35 11.14 18.91
N ASP A 261 9.38 10.34 19.20
CA ASP A 261 10.20 9.69 18.18
C ASP A 261 9.71 8.26 17.84
N SER A 262 10.37 7.61 16.88
CA SER A 262 10.04 6.24 16.46
C SER A 262 10.38 5.16 17.50
N ARG A 263 11.09 5.51 18.58
CA ARG A 263 11.34 4.65 19.76
C ARG A 263 10.30 4.92 20.86
N GLY A 264 9.31 5.77 20.61
CA GLY A 264 8.32 6.17 21.59
C GLY A 264 8.84 7.14 22.65
N GLN A 265 10.01 7.75 22.45
CA GLN A 265 10.56 8.75 23.37
C GLN A 265 9.83 10.07 23.18
N ILE A 266 9.04 10.47 24.18
CA ILE A 266 8.47 11.82 24.27
C ILE A 266 9.55 12.74 24.82
N VAL A 267 9.71 13.89 24.17
CA VAL A 267 10.62 14.97 24.59
C VAL A 267 9.84 16.28 24.61
N TRP A 268 9.73 16.87 25.79
CA TRP A 268 9.26 18.25 25.98
C TRP A 268 10.45 19.12 26.40
N ASN A 269 10.89 20.01 25.52
CA ASN A 269 12.02 20.90 25.77
C ASN A 269 11.59 22.35 25.44
N ALA A 270 11.25 23.20 26.39
CA ALA A 270 11.15 22.96 27.83
C ALA A 270 9.82 23.49 28.38
N PRO A 271 9.23 22.87 29.42
CA PRO A 271 8.09 23.41 30.14
C PRO A 271 8.41 24.78 30.74
N LEU A 272 7.58 25.80 30.48
CA LEU A 272 7.81 27.17 30.97
C LEU A 272 6.95 27.55 32.17
N GLU A 273 5.65 27.22 32.14
CA GLU A 273 4.69 27.58 33.19
C GLU A 273 4.43 26.41 34.14
N VAL A 274 4.36 26.72 35.44
CA VAL A 274 4.06 25.76 36.51
C VAL A 274 2.58 25.40 36.52
N GLY A 275 2.27 24.13 36.73
CA GLY A 275 0.91 23.61 36.80
C GLY A 275 0.79 22.22 36.17
N ASP A 276 -0.45 21.75 36.07
CA ASP A 276 -0.77 20.45 35.49
C ASP A 276 -1.08 20.57 34.00
N TYR A 277 -0.58 19.60 33.23
CA TYR A 277 -0.76 19.48 31.79
C TYR A 277 -1.24 18.07 31.48
N ASN A 278 -2.11 17.89 30.50
CA ASN A 278 -2.45 16.56 30.01
C ASN A 278 -1.97 16.36 28.58
N ILE A 279 -1.46 15.17 28.32
CA ILE A 279 -1.05 14.71 27.00
C ILE A 279 -1.67 13.34 26.75
N ALA A 280 -1.83 13.00 25.48
CA ALA A 280 -2.12 11.64 25.08
C ALA A 280 -1.21 11.20 23.93
N TYR A 281 -0.95 9.91 23.87
CA TYR A 281 -0.23 9.29 22.77
C TYR A 281 -0.79 7.93 22.45
N VAL A 282 -0.53 7.51 21.23
CA VAL A 282 -1.05 6.29 20.63
C VAL A 282 0.11 5.38 20.31
N VAL A 283 -0.02 4.11 20.70
CA VAL A 283 0.83 3.01 20.25
C VAL A 283 0.00 2.14 19.31
N GLU A 284 0.35 2.16 18.03
CA GLU A 284 -0.30 1.35 17.00
C GLU A 284 0.49 0.07 16.75
N GLU A 285 -0.22 -1.04 16.60
CA GLU A 285 0.32 -2.37 16.34
C GLU A 285 0.08 -2.74 14.87
N TRP A 286 1.16 -3.05 14.14
CA TRP A 286 1.14 -3.29 12.71
C TRP A 286 1.70 -4.67 12.36
N ARG A 287 0.84 -5.53 11.81
CA ARG A 287 1.22 -6.88 11.37
C ARG A 287 1.70 -6.88 9.93
N ARG A 288 2.92 -7.38 9.72
CA ARG A 288 3.49 -7.56 8.38
C ARG A 288 3.04 -8.89 7.79
N ILE A 289 2.40 -8.84 6.63
CA ILE A 289 1.86 -10.01 5.94
C ILE A 289 2.74 -10.30 4.70
N PRO A 290 3.21 -11.55 4.49
CA PRO A 290 3.98 -11.90 3.29
C PRO A 290 3.22 -11.54 2.01
N GLY A 291 3.87 -10.81 1.09
CA GLY A 291 3.28 -10.43 -0.21
C GLY A 291 2.18 -9.35 -0.14
N ALA A 292 1.89 -8.79 1.03
CA ALA A 292 0.86 -7.76 1.20
C ALA A 292 1.37 -6.58 2.03
N ARG A 293 0.62 -5.48 2.03
CA ARG A 293 0.91 -4.31 2.88
C ARG A 293 0.69 -4.68 4.36
N ALA A 294 1.47 -4.06 5.24
CA ALA A 294 1.25 -4.22 6.68
C ALA A 294 -0.15 -3.76 7.06
N ARG A 295 -0.80 -4.48 7.97
CA ARG A 295 -2.16 -4.21 8.45
C ARG A 295 -2.10 -3.77 9.90
N ARG A 296 -2.74 -2.64 10.23
CA ARG A 296 -2.93 -2.25 11.63
C ARG A 296 -3.94 -3.19 12.29
N ILE A 297 -3.56 -3.77 13.42
CA ILE A 297 -4.31 -4.81 14.13
C ILE A 297 -4.65 -4.43 15.58
N GLY A 298 -4.01 -3.38 16.10
CA GLY A 298 -4.26 -2.90 17.45
C GLY A 298 -3.91 -1.43 17.63
N ILE A 299 -4.53 -0.81 18.62
CA ILE A 299 -4.25 0.56 19.06
C ILE A 299 -4.36 0.60 20.58
N VAL A 300 -3.38 1.16 21.27
CA VAL A 300 -3.46 1.51 22.71
C VAL A 300 -3.31 3.02 22.85
N ILE A 301 -4.28 3.68 23.48
CA ILE A 301 -4.20 5.10 23.83
C ILE A 301 -3.82 5.23 25.30
N ARG A 302 -2.76 5.99 25.57
CA ARG A 302 -2.39 6.41 26.92
C ARG A 302 -2.63 7.90 27.08
N ASP A 303 -3.41 8.24 28.10
CA ASP A 303 -3.55 9.61 28.59
C ASP A 303 -2.71 9.77 29.85
N LEU A 304 -2.04 10.91 29.99
CA LEU A 304 -1.06 11.21 31.04
C LEU A 304 -1.17 12.68 31.47
N GLN A 305 -1.27 12.92 32.76
CA GLN A 305 -1.09 14.21 33.41
C GLN A 305 0.37 14.37 33.83
N ILE A 306 0.91 15.56 33.61
CA ILE A 306 2.27 15.96 33.95
C ILE A 306 2.17 17.18 34.86
N THR A 307 2.79 17.10 36.03
CA THR A 307 2.91 18.21 36.98
C THR A 307 4.24 18.92 36.74
N VAL A 308 4.20 20.15 36.23
CA VAL A 308 5.39 21.00 36.10
C VAL A 308 5.59 21.77 37.40
N GLY A 309 6.66 21.46 38.13
CA GLY A 309 7.03 22.11 39.38
C GLY A 309 8.05 23.23 39.21
N ALA A 310 8.01 24.23 40.10
CA ALA A 310 9.11 25.16 40.33
C ALA A 310 10.10 24.51 41.30
N ASN A 311 11.09 23.78 40.78
CA ASN A 311 12.18 23.23 41.58
C ASN A 311 13.53 23.67 40.98
N ASN A 312 14.54 23.72 41.84
CA ASN A 312 15.93 24.03 41.45
C ASN A 312 16.76 22.75 41.20
N ASN A 313 16.13 21.59 41.29
CA ASN A 313 16.74 20.29 41.05
C ASN A 313 17.00 20.13 39.55
N LEU A 314 18.19 19.69 39.14
CA LEU A 314 18.55 19.44 37.75
C LEU A 314 18.48 17.95 37.46
N ARG A 315 17.91 17.61 36.31
CA ARG A 315 17.81 16.22 35.87
C ARG A 315 19.17 15.50 35.83
N PRO A 316 19.20 14.20 36.14
CA PRO A 316 20.40 13.38 35.92
C PRO A 316 20.70 13.24 34.43
N THR A 317 21.83 12.64 34.09
CA THR A 317 22.21 12.27 32.72
C THR A 317 22.56 10.79 32.66
N ILE A 318 21.93 10.04 31.75
CA ILE A 318 22.18 8.62 31.53
C ILE A 318 23.01 8.39 30.25
N ARG A 319 23.99 7.49 30.34
CA ARG A 319 24.79 7.00 29.19
C ARG A 319 24.50 5.52 28.98
N ILE A 320 24.06 5.21 27.76
CA ILE A 320 23.74 3.85 27.30
C ILE A 320 24.66 3.46 26.12
N PRO A 321 24.82 2.17 25.81
CA PRO A 321 25.50 1.70 24.61
C PRO A 321 24.80 2.16 23.33
N ASN A 322 25.54 2.14 22.22
CA ASN A 322 24.96 2.29 20.89
C ASN A 322 24.09 1.08 20.52
N ASP A 323 23.10 1.30 19.66
CA ASP A 323 22.29 0.23 19.07
C ASP A 323 23.19 -0.89 18.56
N THR A 324 22.90 -2.14 18.95
CA THR A 324 23.77 -3.29 18.75
C THR A 324 23.01 -4.38 18.01
N CYS A 325 23.72 -5.16 17.20
CA CYS A 325 23.19 -6.40 16.64
C CYS A 325 23.98 -7.59 17.19
N VAL A 326 23.28 -8.70 17.45
CA VAL A 326 23.84 -9.92 18.04
C VAL A 326 23.24 -11.17 17.44
N ILE A 327 24.02 -12.24 17.41
CA ILE A 327 23.57 -13.55 16.97
C ILE A 327 22.89 -14.26 18.14
N ALA A 328 21.72 -14.87 17.90
CA ALA A 328 21.03 -15.68 18.89
C ALA A 328 21.97 -16.75 19.50
N GLY A 329 21.94 -16.89 20.82
CA GLY A 329 22.85 -17.70 21.62
C GLY A 329 24.09 -16.97 22.13
N THR A 330 24.37 -15.75 21.65
CA THR A 330 25.54 -14.97 22.09
C THR A 330 25.19 -14.11 23.31
N PRO A 331 25.91 -14.23 24.45
CA PRO A 331 25.64 -13.43 25.64
C PRO A 331 26.00 -11.95 25.42
N ILE A 332 25.12 -11.07 25.89
CA ILE A 332 25.32 -9.62 25.89
C ILE A 332 25.46 -9.15 27.33
N ARG A 333 26.53 -8.40 27.61
CA ARG A 333 26.74 -7.72 28.89
C ARG A 333 27.17 -6.28 28.65
N ARG A 334 26.45 -5.32 29.23
CA ARG A 334 26.72 -3.88 29.07
C ARG A 334 26.57 -3.15 30.40
N ILE A 335 27.38 -2.11 30.58
CA ILE A 335 27.34 -1.23 31.74
C ILE A 335 26.57 0.02 31.34
N ILE A 336 25.58 0.38 32.16
CA ILE A 336 24.83 1.62 32.07
C ILE A 336 25.30 2.53 33.19
N THR A 337 25.54 3.79 32.88
CA THR A 337 26.03 4.77 33.86
C THR A 337 25.15 6.00 33.90
N ALA A 338 24.95 6.59 35.06
CA ALA A 338 24.30 7.88 35.21
C ALA A 338 25.06 8.80 36.18
N THR A 339 24.93 10.10 35.96
CA THR A 339 25.49 11.15 36.80
C THR A 339 24.42 12.19 37.11
N ASP A 340 24.51 12.81 38.28
CA ASP A 340 23.62 13.87 38.70
C ASP A 340 24.43 15.18 38.87
N PRO A 341 24.00 16.32 38.32
CA PRO A 341 24.76 17.57 38.41
C PRO A 341 24.96 18.07 39.85
N GLU A 342 24.01 17.81 40.74
CA GLU A 342 24.06 18.16 42.16
C GLU A 342 24.60 17.03 43.04
N ASN A 343 25.14 15.98 42.42
CA ASN A 343 25.72 14.84 43.10
C ASN A 343 24.73 14.09 44.01
N GLN A 344 23.44 14.12 43.66
CA GLN A 344 22.39 13.38 44.35
C GLN A 344 22.44 11.89 44.02
N GLY A 345 21.79 11.07 44.85
CA GLY A 345 21.69 9.64 44.61
C GLY A 345 20.78 9.33 43.41
N VAL A 346 21.26 8.53 42.46
CA VAL A 346 20.48 8.13 41.27
C VAL A 346 20.04 6.68 41.38
N THR A 347 18.77 6.42 41.04
CA THR A 347 18.21 5.07 40.86
C THR A 347 18.18 4.74 39.38
N LEU A 348 18.81 3.62 39.00
CA LEU A 348 18.75 3.08 37.64
C LEU A 348 17.71 1.96 37.56
N THR A 349 16.80 2.07 36.60
CA THR A 349 15.80 1.04 36.28
C THR A 349 15.81 0.72 34.78
N ALA A 350 15.32 -0.47 34.43
CA ALA A 350 15.20 -0.91 33.04
C ALA A 350 13.82 -1.53 32.78
N PHE A 351 13.27 -1.28 31.59
CA PHE A 351 11.95 -1.76 31.16
C PHE A 351 12.03 -2.32 29.73
N GLY A 352 11.20 -3.32 29.45
CA GLY A 352 11.07 -3.94 28.13
C GLY A 352 10.49 -5.36 28.24
N GLY A 353 10.00 -5.91 27.13
CA GLY A 353 9.32 -7.22 27.12
C GLY A 353 10.18 -8.42 27.54
N ILE A 354 11.51 -8.25 27.53
CA ILE A 354 12.48 -9.27 27.94
C ILE A 354 12.91 -9.17 29.41
N LEU A 355 12.38 -8.20 30.18
CA LEU A 355 12.73 -7.95 31.59
C LEU A 355 11.54 -8.29 32.51
N PRO A 356 11.79 -8.80 33.74
CA PRO A 356 13.08 -9.15 34.34
C PRO A 356 13.56 -10.57 33.97
N ARG A 357 12.88 -11.23 33.04
CA ARG A 357 13.29 -12.52 32.46
C ARG A 357 12.95 -12.52 30.96
N PRO A 358 13.83 -13.01 30.09
CA PRO A 358 15.14 -13.64 30.37
C PRO A 358 16.32 -12.68 30.61
N ALA A 359 16.16 -11.37 30.40
CA ALA A 359 17.22 -10.38 30.66
C ALA A 359 17.24 -9.96 32.13
N ILE A 360 18.42 -9.60 32.64
CA ILE A 360 18.62 -9.15 34.02
C ILE A 360 19.25 -7.77 34.02
N PHE A 361 18.75 -6.89 34.89
CA PHE A 361 19.33 -5.58 35.13
C PHE A 361 19.53 -5.36 36.63
N THR A 362 20.76 -5.04 37.02
CA THR A 362 21.13 -4.87 38.43
C THR A 362 21.96 -3.61 38.59
N GLN A 363 21.52 -2.70 39.46
CA GLN A 363 22.35 -1.58 39.90
C GLN A 363 23.46 -2.10 40.82
N THR A 364 24.71 -1.85 40.44
CA THR A 364 25.91 -2.40 41.09
C THR A 364 26.60 -1.39 42.00
N GLN A 365 26.34 -0.09 41.82
CA GLN A 365 26.95 0.97 42.63
C GLN A 365 25.97 2.14 42.79
N VAL A 366 25.88 2.67 44.01
CA VAL A 366 25.16 3.90 44.36
C VAL A 366 26.22 4.98 44.64
N GLY A 367 26.20 6.10 43.92
CA GLY A 367 27.21 7.18 44.01
C GLY A 367 27.57 7.75 42.63
N PRO A 368 28.32 8.85 42.50
CA PRO A 368 28.73 9.41 41.20
C PRO A 368 29.97 8.69 40.60
N PRO A 369 29.93 8.18 39.35
CA PRO A 369 28.74 7.87 38.56
C PRO A 369 28.05 6.61 39.07
N THR A 370 26.72 6.59 39.01
CA THR A 370 25.91 5.43 39.38
C THR A 370 26.03 4.41 38.26
N ARG A 371 26.19 3.13 38.60
CA ARG A 371 26.44 2.06 37.61
C ARG A 371 25.46 0.92 37.77
N ALA A 372 24.98 0.40 36.65
CA ALA A 372 24.19 -0.81 36.57
C ALA A 372 24.68 -1.71 35.43
N THR A 373 24.51 -3.02 35.59
CA THR A 373 24.85 -4.02 34.57
C THR A 373 23.57 -4.59 33.97
N PHE A 374 23.48 -4.54 32.65
CA PHE A 374 22.51 -5.28 31.85
C PHE A 374 23.14 -6.57 31.32
N SER A 375 22.44 -7.69 31.46
CA SER A 375 22.85 -9.01 30.96
C SER A 375 21.69 -9.71 30.27
N TRP A 376 21.90 -10.23 29.06
CA TRP A 376 20.91 -11.00 28.32
C TRP A 376 21.59 -11.95 27.34
N THR A 377 21.11 -13.19 27.26
CA THR A 377 21.49 -14.13 26.19
C THR A 377 20.24 -14.39 25.34
N PRO A 378 20.11 -13.77 24.16
CA PRO A 378 18.97 -14.00 23.27
C PRO A 378 18.92 -15.46 22.82
N THR A 379 17.72 -16.02 22.70
CA THR A 379 17.48 -17.34 22.13
C THR A 379 16.99 -17.21 20.68
N CYS A 380 16.77 -18.34 20.00
CA CYS A 380 16.19 -18.35 18.66
C CYS A 380 14.79 -17.73 18.60
N GLU A 381 14.04 -17.72 19.71
CA GLU A 381 12.71 -17.11 19.81
C GLU A 381 12.77 -15.57 19.78
N ASN A 382 13.94 -14.99 20.06
CA ASN A 382 14.13 -13.55 20.04
C ASN A 382 14.53 -13.03 18.66
N ILE A 383 14.70 -13.89 17.65
CA ILE A 383 15.03 -13.46 16.28
C ILE A 383 13.81 -12.77 15.67
N GLN A 384 13.99 -11.52 15.25
CA GLN A 384 12.95 -10.72 14.62
C GLN A 384 13.56 -9.62 13.74
N SER A 385 12.73 -9.08 12.83
CA SER A 385 13.14 -8.02 11.89
C SER A 385 13.33 -6.67 12.59
N ASP A 386 12.46 -6.37 13.55
CA ASP A 386 12.48 -5.11 14.30
C ASP A 386 13.29 -5.29 15.59
N PRO A 387 14.10 -4.31 16.02
CA PRO A 387 14.94 -4.48 17.20
C PRO A 387 14.15 -4.62 18.51
N HIS A 388 14.67 -5.40 19.46
CA HIS A 388 14.19 -5.37 20.85
C HIS A 388 14.56 -4.04 21.48
N GLN A 389 13.58 -3.36 22.08
CA GLN A 389 13.79 -2.10 22.77
C GLN A 389 13.92 -2.32 24.28
N ILE A 390 15.01 -1.82 24.86
CA ILE A 390 15.23 -1.77 26.30
C ILE A 390 15.30 -0.30 26.71
N LEU A 391 14.35 0.15 27.52
CA LEU A 391 14.36 1.49 28.09
C LEU A 391 15.16 1.48 29.39
N PHE A 392 16.16 2.34 29.50
CA PHE A 392 16.86 2.60 30.75
C PHE A 392 16.44 3.98 31.28
N ARG A 393 16.17 4.06 32.59
CA ARG A 393 15.78 5.28 33.27
C ARG A 393 16.69 5.53 34.47
N ALA A 394 17.20 6.75 34.56
CA ALA A 394 17.90 7.31 35.70
C ALA A 394 16.97 8.31 36.39
N GLU A 395 16.69 8.09 37.67
CA GLU A 395 15.85 8.96 38.51
C GLU A 395 16.70 9.48 39.66
N ASP A 396 16.78 10.80 39.82
CA ASP A 396 17.49 11.43 40.93
C ASP A 396 16.71 11.29 42.25
N ARG A 397 17.35 11.64 43.36
CA ARG A 397 16.75 11.63 44.70
C ARG A 397 17.16 12.90 45.45
N PRO A 398 16.40 13.99 45.29
CA PRO A 398 16.64 15.23 46.02
C PRO A 398 16.50 15.00 47.52
N LEU A 399 17.49 15.45 48.29
CA LEU A 399 17.47 15.33 49.75
C LEU A 399 16.22 16.01 50.31
N ASN A 400 15.38 15.23 51.00
CA ASN A 400 14.14 15.67 51.66
C ASN A 400 13.07 16.29 50.72
N ASN A 401 13.13 16.05 49.41
CA ASN A 401 12.12 16.58 48.48
C ASN A 401 11.81 15.60 47.34
N CYS A 402 11.18 14.47 47.68
CA CYS A 402 10.71 13.47 46.72
C CYS A 402 9.73 14.02 45.66
N GLY A 403 9.05 15.13 45.92
CA GLY A 403 8.15 15.79 44.97
C GLY A 403 8.87 16.57 43.86
N ALA A 404 10.20 16.70 43.93
CA ALA A 404 11.04 17.40 42.95
C ALA A 404 11.94 16.46 42.14
N THR A 405 11.71 15.14 42.17
CA THR A 405 12.51 14.21 41.36
C THR A 405 12.38 14.52 39.87
N LEU A 406 13.46 14.26 39.14
CA LEU A 406 13.52 14.33 37.69
C LEU A 406 14.20 13.08 37.13
N ILE A 407 14.03 12.87 35.83
CA ILE A 407 14.59 11.70 35.14
C ILE A 407 15.40 12.06 33.90
N ASP A 408 16.31 11.16 33.57
CA ASP A 408 16.77 10.95 32.20
C ASP A 408 16.48 9.51 31.79
N GLU A 409 16.11 9.32 30.53
CA GLU A 409 15.83 8.00 30.01
C GLU A 409 16.21 7.89 28.54
N ARG A 410 16.65 6.69 28.15
CA ARG A 410 17.07 6.39 26.78
C ARG A 410 16.72 4.96 26.41
N ALA A 411 16.22 4.78 25.19
CA ALA A 411 15.91 3.48 24.61
C ALA A 411 17.13 2.92 23.85
N TRP A 412 17.61 1.76 24.25
CA TRP A 412 18.63 0.98 23.54
C TRP A 412 17.97 -0.08 22.66
N ARG A 413 18.37 -0.17 21.39
CA ARG A 413 17.84 -1.17 20.45
C ARG A 413 18.84 -2.28 20.21
N VAL A 414 18.38 -3.52 20.38
CA VAL A 414 19.17 -4.73 20.13
C VAL A 414 18.51 -5.55 19.03
N THR A 415 19.18 -5.68 17.89
CA THR A 415 18.73 -6.54 16.79
C THR A 415 19.27 -7.95 17.01
N VAL A 416 18.40 -8.94 17.03
CA VAL A 416 18.80 -10.35 17.19
C VAL A 416 18.62 -11.07 15.86
N ILE A 417 19.71 -11.64 15.35
CA ILE A 417 19.74 -12.33 14.06
C ILE A 417 20.05 -13.82 14.23
N GLY A 418 19.69 -14.62 13.23
CA GLY A 418 19.95 -16.05 13.25
C GLY A 418 21.44 -16.40 13.04
N PRO A 419 21.95 -17.45 13.68
CA PRO A 419 23.31 -17.95 13.43
C PRO A 419 23.45 -18.49 12.01
N ALA A 420 24.65 -18.50 11.45
CA ALA A 420 24.88 -19.04 10.11
C ALA A 420 24.68 -20.57 10.07
N PRO A 421 24.07 -21.14 9.01
CA PRO A 421 24.14 -22.57 8.75
C PRO A 421 25.59 -23.02 8.60
N GLN A 422 25.92 -24.19 9.18
CA GLN A 422 27.28 -24.70 9.28
C GLN A 422 27.53 -25.88 8.33
N ASN A 423 28.80 -26.09 7.98
CA ASN A 423 29.27 -27.24 7.23
C ASN A 423 28.54 -27.48 5.89
N LEU A 424 28.22 -26.41 5.16
CA LEU A 424 27.74 -26.53 3.79
C LEU A 424 28.82 -27.20 2.92
N ARG A 425 28.44 -28.29 2.28
CA ARG A 425 29.28 -29.09 1.38
C ARG A 425 28.52 -29.32 0.09
N VAL A 426 29.28 -29.48 -1.00
CA VAL A 426 28.74 -29.84 -2.31
C VAL A 426 29.55 -30.96 -2.92
N ALA A 427 28.86 -31.97 -3.43
CA ALA A 427 29.44 -33.12 -4.12
C ALA A 427 28.81 -33.30 -5.50
N GLN A 428 29.57 -33.81 -6.46
CA GLN A 428 29.04 -34.14 -7.78
C GLN A 428 28.21 -35.43 -7.71
N THR A 429 27.07 -35.45 -8.40
CA THR A 429 26.28 -36.67 -8.63
C THR A 429 25.78 -36.67 -10.07
N GLY A 430 26.46 -37.43 -10.94
CA GLY A 430 26.25 -37.34 -12.40
C GLY A 430 26.61 -35.95 -12.92
N ASN A 431 25.65 -35.27 -13.54
CA ASN A 431 25.77 -33.86 -13.95
C ASN A 431 25.15 -32.89 -12.93
N ASN A 432 24.73 -33.33 -11.75
CA ASN A 432 24.08 -32.49 -10.74
C ASN A 432 25.01 -32.20 -9.56
N ALA A 433 24.63 -31.23 -8.74
CA ALA A 433 25.29 -30.96 -7.46
C ALA A 433 24.40 -31.40 -6.29
N GLN A 434 24.91 -32.29 -5.46
CA GLN A 434 24.32 -32.68 -4.19
C GLN A 434 24.86 -31.77 -3.10
N LEU A 435 24.00 -30.95 -2.50
CA LEU A 435 24.34 -30.11 -1.35
C LEU A 435 23.97 -30.84 -0.05
N SER A 436 24.79 -30.66 0.98
CA SER A 436 24.52 -31.14 2.34
C SER A 436 25.05 -30.17 3.39
N TRP A 437 24.38 -30.06 4.54
CA TRP A 437 24.79 -29.22 5.67
C TRP A 437 24.30 -29.81 7.01
N ASP A 438 24.75 -29.24 8.12
CA ASP A 438 24.36 -29.70 9.46
C ASP A 438 22.92 -29.31 9.82
N SER A 439 22.34 -29.95 10.83
CA SER A 439 21.03 -29.50 11.36
C SER A 439 21.11 -28.05 11.80
N TYR A 440 20.19 -27.21 11.29
CA TYR A 440 20.17 -25.81 11.72
C TYR A 440 19.78 -25.69 13.19
N ILE A 441 20.48 -24.87 13.97
CA ILE A 441 20.28 -24.81 15.43
C ILE A 441 18.94 -24.17 15.81
N CYS A 442 18.45 -23.20 15.03
CA CYS A 442 17.17 -22.54 15.29
C CYS A 442 16.03 -23.21 14.50
N GLN A 443 15.42 -24.24 15.09
CA GLN A 443 14.30 -25.01 14.52
C GLN A 443 12.94 -24.28 14.67
N VAL A 444 12.87 -23.00 14.28
CA VAL A 444 11.65 -22.20 14.38
C VAL A 444 10.62 -22.69 13.34
N PRO A 445 9.38 -23.07 13.73
CA PRO A 445 8.36 -23.52 12.79
C PRO A 445 8.07 -22.47 11.72
N GLY A 446 8.03 -22.88 10.45
CA GLY A 446 7.82 -21.98 9.31
C GLY A 446 9.07 -21.26 8.80
N ALA A 447 10.22 -21.39 9.48
CA ALA A 447 11.49 -20.91 8.94
C ALA A 447 11.96 -21.77 7.76
N GLN A 448 12.63 -21.14 6.80
CA GLN A 448 13.09 -21.79 5.57
C GLN A 448 14.58 -21.54 5.34
N ILE A 449 15.29 -22.57 4.90
CA ILE A 449 16.64 -22.45 4.36
C ILE A 449 16.50 -22.10 2.88
N LEU A 450 17.03 -20.93 2.49
CA LEU A 450 17.05 -20.47 1.11
C LEU A 450 18.39 -20.85 0.48
N ILE A 451 18.34 -21.48 -0.70
CA ILE A 451 19.52 -22.00 -1.41
C ILE A 451 19.85 -21.10 -2.60
N PHE A 452 21.09 -20.62 -2.63
CA PHE A 452 21.58 -19.75 -3.69
C PHE A 452 22.77 -20.35 -4.43
N ARG A 453 22.85 -20.07 -5.73
CA ARG A 453 23.92 -20.49 -6.64
C ARG A 453 24.52 -19.32 -7.41
N LYS A 454 25.81 -19.40 -7.67
CA LYS A 454 26.58 -18.53 -8.56
C LYS A 454 27.53 -19.34 -9.46
N GLU A 455 27.79 -18.86 -10.67
CA GLU A 455 28.88 -19.35 -11.52
C GLU A 455 30.19 -18.62 -11.18
N GLY A 456 31.25 -19.38 -10.91
CA GLY A 456 32.53 -18.87 -10.40
C GLY A 456 32.53 -18.59 -8.90
N SER A 457 33.71 -18.62 -8.29
CA SER A 457 33.87 -18.23 -6.88
C SER A 457 33.84 -16.72 -6.72
N GLY A 458 33.46 -16.25 -5.54
CA GLY A 458 33.54 -14.84 -5.21
C GLY A 458 33.60 -14.62 -3.71
N ASN A 459 34.67 -13.99 -3.24
CA ASN A 459 34.76 -13.55 -1.86
C ASN A 459 33.84 -12.34 -1.65
N VAL A 460 32.69 -12.58 -1.03
CA VAL A 460 31.85 -11.51 -0.50
C VAL A 460 32.09 -11.44 1.00
N PRO A 461 32.70 -10.35 1.51
CA PRO A 461 32.83 -10.13 2.94
C PRO A 461 31.47 -10.17 3.59
N THR A 462 31.32 -10.99 4.63
CA THR A 462 30.13 -10.99 5.48
C THR A 462 30.43 -10.08 6.66
N ASP A 463 29.76 -8.92 6.75
CA ASP A 463 29.70 -8.16 8.00
C ASP A 463 29.01 -9.03 9.07
N ALA A 464 29.45 -8.93 10.32
CA ALA A 464 28.97 -9.74 11.45
C ALA A 464 27.46 -9.61 11.70
N CYS A 465 26.83 -8.56 11.16
CA CYS A 465 25.39 -8.30 11.26
C CYS A 465 24.65 -8.29 9.93
N GLN A 466 25.32 -8.67 8.85
CA GLN A 466 24.68 -8.80 7.55
C GLN A 466 23.95 -10.15 7.45
N THR A 467 22.63 -10.07 7.46
CA THR A 467 21.77 -11.23 7.21
C THR A 467 21.52 -11.42 5.71
N GLY A 468 21.28 -12.66 5.29
CA GLY A 468 21.01 -12.97 3.89
C GLY A 468 22.22 -12.81 2.97
N ILE A 469 21.96 -12.73 1.67
CA ILE A 469 22.99 -12.55 0.63
C ILE A 469 22.64 -11.30 -0.19
N PRO A 470 23.51 -10.28 -0.26
CA PRO A 470 23.22 -9.06 -1.01
C PRO A 470 23.17 -9.36 -2.51
N ALA A 471 22.31 -8.66 -3.26
CA ALA A 471 22.19 -8.85 -4.71
C ALA A 471 23.53 -8.60 -5.45
N SER A 472 24.36 -7.68 -4.93
CA SER A 472 25.70 -7.41 -5.45
C SER A 472 26.67 -8.60 -5.38
N ALA A 473 26.36 -9.63 -4.59
CA ALA A 473 27.14 -10.87 -4.52
C ALA A 473 27.08 -11.70 -5.83
N GLY A 474 26.06 -11.47 -6.67
CA GLY A 474 25.86 -12.19 -7.93
C GLY A 474 25.29 -13.61 -7.76
N TYR A 475 24.71 -13.90 -6.59
CA TYR A 475 24.05 -15.16 -6.29
C TYR A 475 22.57 -15.12 -6.71
N THR A 476 22.06 -16.23 -7.19
CA THR A 476 20.66 -16.41 -7.59
C THR A 476 20.00 -17.49 -6.74
N GLN A 477 18.79 -17.25 -6.24
CA GLN A 477 18.06 -18.27 -5.48
C GLN A 477 17.62 -19.38 -6.43
N ILE A 478 17.94 -20.63 -6.09
CA ILE A 478 17.58 -21.81 -6.89
C ILE A 478 16.56 -22.71 -6.20
N GLY A 479 16.35 -22.53 -4.89
CA GLY A 479 15.39 -23.34 -4.14
C GLY A 479 15.25 -22.88 -2.69
N SER A 480 14.33 -23.54 -1.97
CA SER A 480 14.12 -23.36 -0.54
C SER A 480 13.66 -24.68 0.08
N VAL A 481 14.09 -24.96 1.30
CA VAL A 481 13.67 -26.14 2.06
C VAL A 481 13.33 -25.76 3.51
N SER A 482 12.65 -26.65 4.23
CA SER A 482 12.38 -26.44 5.67
C SER A 482 13.69 -26.45 6.49
N VAL A 483 13.72 -25.80 7.65
CA VAL A 483 14.89 -25.84 8.56
C VAL A 483 15.23 -27.22 9.11
N GLY A 484 14.33 -28.22 8.97
CA GLY A 484 14.61 -29.62 9.30
C GLY A 484 15.34 -30.38 8.19
N THR A 485 15.37 -29.84 6.97
CA THR A 485 16.02 -30.47 5.81
C THR A 485 17.52 -30.21 5.79
N ARG A 486 18.30 -31.21 5.39
CA ARG A 486 19.78 -31.21 5.45
C ARG A 486 20.49 -31.39 4.10
N ASN A 487 19.72 -31.57 3.04
CA ASN A 487 20.25 -31.78 1.70
C ASN A 487 19.37 -31.10 0.64
N TYR A 488 19.96 -30.88 -0.52
CA TYR A 488 19.28 -30.33 -1.69
C TYR A 488 20.03 -30.78 -2.96
N ILE A 489 19.29 -31.05 -4.04
CA ILE A 489 19.88 -31.39 -5.34
C ILE A 489 19.70 -30.21 -6.28
N ASP A 490 20.79 -29.64 -6.77
CA ASP A 490 20.75 -28.74 -7.91
C ASP A 490 20.96 -29.54 -9.21
N ASP A 491 19.86 -29.75 -9.92
CA ASP A 491 19.80 -30.38 -11.23
C ASP A 491 19.42 -29.40 -12.35
N ARG A 492 19.33 -28.10 -12.02
CA ARG A 492 18.88 -27.03 -12.93
C ARG A 492 17.55 -27.36 -13.63
N ASN A 493 16.54 -27.82 -12.89
CA ASN A 493 15.22 -28.23 -13.42
C ASN A 493 15.33 -29.37 -14.43
N GLY A 494 16.16 -30.37 -14.13
CA GLY A 494 16.40 -31.54 -14.97
C GLY A 494 17.34 -31.34 -16.17
N LEU A 495 17.91 -30.14 -16.36
CA LEU A 495 18.89 -29.87 -17.43
C LEU A 495 20.29 -30.39 -17.10
N GLY A 496 20.57 -30.66 -15.82
CA GLY A 496 21.91 -30.91 -15.31
C GLY A 496 22.77 -29.66 -15.31
N LEU A 497 23.89 -29.66 -14.59
CA LEU A 497 24.90 -28.60 -14.56
C LEU A 497 25.92 -28.78 -15.70
N GLU A 498 26.39 -27.66 -16.26
CA GLU A 498 27.29 -27.65 -17.42
C GLU A 498 28.72 -27.98 -16.99
N ARG A 499 29.41 -28.76 -17.83
CA ARG A 499 30.83 -29.08 -17.66
C ARG A 499 31.71 -27.92 -18.13
N GLY A 500 32.84 -27.76 -17.45
CA GLY A 500 33.79 -26.66 -17.63
C GLY A 500 33.48 -25.43 -16.77
N LYS A 501 32.54 -25.53 -15.82
CA LYS A 501 32.13 -24.45 -14.92
C LYS A 501 32.36 -24.81 -13.46
N THR A 502 32.57 -23.79 -12.65
CA THR A 502 32.53 -23.86 -11.19
C THR A 502 31.23 -23.27 -10.70
N TYR A 503 30.48 -24.01 -9.89
CA TYR A 503 29.25 -23.55 -9.25
C TYR A 503 29.49 -23.42 -7.76
N CYS A 504 29.22 -22.24 -7.21
CA CYS A 504 29.36 -21.94 -5.80
C CYS A 504 27.99 -21.72 -5.17
N TYR A 505 27.84 -22.21 -3.94
CA TYR A 505 26.59 -22.21 -3.21
C TYR A 505 26.75 -21.55 -1.85
N ARG A 506 25.69 -20.87 -1.44
CA ARG A 506 25.50 -20.34 -0.09
C ARG A 506 24.05 -20.53 0.33
N ILE A 507 23.85 -20.73 1.63
CA ILE A 507 22.51 -20.88 2.21
C ILE A 507 22.36 -19.92 3.39
N TYR A 508 21.15 -19.44 3.63
CA TYR A 508 20.80 -18.72 4.86
C TYR A 508 19.35 -19.03 5.25
N VAL A 509 18.99 -18.73 6.49
CA VAL A 509 17.64 -18.99 7.02
C VAL A 509 16.82 -17.72 7.03
N GLN A 510 15.62 -17.81 6.46
CA GLN A 510 14.58 -16.80 6.55
C GLN A 510 13.58 -17.23 7.61
N PHE A 511 13.35 -16.38 8.61
CA PHE A 511 12.37 -16.64 9.67
C PHE A 511 10.99 -16.13 9.24
N PRO A 512 9.90 -16.80 9.68
CA PRO A 512 8.55 -16.48 9.26
C PRO A 512 8.07 -15.17 9.91
N ARG A 513 7.17 -14.48 9.22
CA ARG A 513 6.42 -13.36 9.79
C ARG A 513 5.38 -13.88 10.82
N PRO A 514 4.93 -13.07 11.79
CA PRO A 514 5.11 -11.62 11.94
C PRO A 514 6.52 -11.14 12.29
N ALA A 515 7.18 -11.74 13.29
CA ALA A 515 8.53 -11.39 13.75
C ALA A 515 9.55 -11.27 12.60
N GLY A 516 9.61 -12.26 11.71
CA GLY A 516 10.52 -12.27 10.57
C GLY A 516 12.00 -12.32 11.00
N GLY A 517 12.86 -11.64 10.25
CA GLY A 517 14.32 -11.69 10.43
C GLY A 517 14.98 -12.76 9.57
N ALA A 518 16.31 -12.76 9.56
CA ALA A 518 17.11 -13.70 8.78
C ALA A 518 18.39 -14.06 9.51
N SER A 519 19.04 -15.14 9.09
CA SER A 519 20.36 -15.52 9.58
C SER A 519 21.48 -14.89 8.76
N ILE A 520 22.68 -14.93 9.32
CA ILE A 520 23.92 -14.79 8.54
C ILE A 520 23.98 -15.95 7.51
N ALA A 521 24.55 -15.69 6.34
CA ALA A 521 24.77 -16.72 5.34
C ALA A 521 25.87 -17.71 5.75
N SER A 522 25.77 -18.95 5.25
CA SER A 522 26.81 -19.96 5.40
C SER A 522 28.11 -19.53 4.73
N GLN A 523 29.21 -20.22 5.06
CA GLN A 523 30.39 -20.22 4.21
C GLN A 523 30.05 -20.72 2.79
N GLU A 524 30.84 -20.29 1.81
CA GLU A 524 30.69 -20.68 0.41
C GLU A 524 31.19 -22.13 0.22
N ALA A 525 30.45 -22.93 -0.55
CA ALA A 525 30.86 -24.26 -0.99
C ALA A 525 30.81 -24.35 -2.51
N CYS A 526 31.89 -24.76 -3.15
CA CYS A 526 32.00 -24.77 -4.62
C CYS A 526 32.24 -26.17 -5.18
N LEU A 527 31.67 -26.42 -6.36
CA LEU A 527 31.88 -27.61 -7.17
C LEU A 527 32.34 -27.23 -8.57
N THR A 528 33.47 -27.78 -9.01
CA THR A 528 33.95 -27.63 -10.39
C THR A 528 33.63 -28.89 -11.19
N LEU A 529 32.86 -28.76 -12.27
CA LEU A 529 32.57 -29.85 -13.21
C LEU A 529 33.59 -29.81 -14.33
N VAL A 530 34.47 -30.82 -14.43
CA VAL A 530 35.55 -30.85 -15.43
C VAL A 530 35.04 -31.31 -16.80
N GLY A 531 35.64 -30.80 -17.89
CA GLY A 531 35.33 -31.18 -19.28
C GLY A 531 34.72 -30.04 -20.11
N ARG A 532 34.24 -30.36 -21.31
CA ARG A 532 33.53 -29.42 -22.19
C ARG A 532 32.27 -30.09 -22.77
N SER A 533 31.11 -29.51 -22.47
CA SER A 533 29.84 -29.91 -23.07
C SER A 533 29.75 -29.54 -24.55
N ALA A 534 28.94 -30.28 -25.30
CA ALA A 534 28.61 -29.93 -26.69
C ALA A 534 27.85 -28.61 -26.78
N ARG A 535 28.10 -27.85 -27.84
CA ARG A 535 27.59 -26.49 -28.04
C ARG A 535 27.13 -26.33 -29.47
N PHE A 536 25.97 -25.72 -29.69
CA PHE A 536 25.57 -25.28 -31.03
C PHE A 536 26.53 -24.21 -31.54
N THR A 537 26.90 -24.29 -32.81
CA THR A 537 27.72 -23.28 -33.49
C THR A 537 26.95 -22.58 -34.61
N ASN A 538 25.81 -23.15 -35.02
CA ASN A 538 25.03 -22.66 -36.14
C ASN A 538 23.56 -23.07 -36.04
N VAL A 539 22.66 -22.11 -36.31
CA VAL A 539 21.24 -22.27 -36.66
C VAL A 539 20.91 -21.17 -37.68
N THR A 540 21.28 -21.40 -38.93
CA THR A 540 21.20 -20.40 -40.01
C THR A 540 20.06 -20.69 -40.97
N VAL A 541 19.31 -19.66 -41.38
CA VAL A 541 18.30 -19.79 -42.44
C VAL A 541 18.99 -19.73 -43.80
N ASP A 542 19.02 -20.84 -44.52
CA ASP A 542 19.62 -20.92 -45.87
C ASP A 542 18.62 -20.51 -46.95
N ARG A 543 17.34 -20.87 -46.76
CA ARG A 543 16.25 -20.55 -47.69
C ARG A 543 15.00 -20.07 -46.96
N THR A 544 14.48 -18.93 -47.41
CA THR A 544 13.23 -18.35 -46.91
C THR A 544 12.06 -18.80 -47.79
N ALA A 545 11.12 -19.55 -47.22
CA ALA A 545 9.91 -19.97 -47.93
C ALA A 545 8.78 -20.30 -46.94
N ALA A 546 7.54 -20.28 -47.42
CA ALA A 546 6.37 -20.62 -46.62
C ALA A 546 6.17 -22.14 -46.42
N THR A 547 6.61 -22.97 -47.37
CA THR A 547 6.38 -24.43 -47.36
C THR A 547 7.64 -25.28 -47.51
N ASN A 548 8.72 -24.70 -48.02
CA ASN A 548 9.98 -25.41 -48.29
C ASN A 548 11.19 -24.58 -47.79
N GLY A 549 11.10 -24.03 -46.58
CA GLY A 549 12.21 -23.35 -45.94
C GLY A 549 13.38 -24.30 -45.68
N GLN A 550 14.59 -23.76 -45.50
CA GLN A 550 15.78 -24.56 -45.17
C GLN A 550 16.59 -23.90 -44.05
N ILE A 551 16.98 -24.69 -43.05
CA ILE A 551 17.85 -24.28 -41.95
C ILE A 551 19.01 -25.27 -41.82
N THR A 552 20.23 -24.76 -41.72
CA THR A 552 21.40 -25.58 -41.36
C THR A 552 21.74 -25.39 -39.88
N VAL A 553 21.90 -26.51 -39.19
CA VAL A 553 22.22 -26.58 -37.76
C VAL A 553 23.57 -27.28 -37.57
N ARG A 554 24.47 -26.72 -36.75
CA ARG A 554 25.79 -27.31 -36.45
C ARG A 554 26.12 -27.24 -34.97
N TRP A 555 26.96 -28.16 -34.49
CA TRP A 555 27.40 -28.21 -33.10
C TRP A 555 28.81 -28.80 -32.94
N THR A 556 29.42 -28.60 -31.78
CA THR A 556 30.71 -29.21 -31.41
C THR A 556 30.52 -30.62 -30.86
N ARG A 557 31.50 -31.49 -31.09
CA ARG A 557 31.56 -32.81 -30.47
C ARG A 557 31.82 -32.70 -28.95
N PRO A 558 31.19 -33.52 -28.10
CA PRO A 558 31.54 -33.62 -26.67
C PRO A 558 32.98 -34.16 -26.49
N ALA A 559 33.74 -33.58 -25.55
CA ALA A 559 35.06 -34.11 -25.18
C ALA A 559 34.92 -35.11 -24.00
N PRO A 560 35.39 -36.36 -24.13
CA PRO A 560 35.44 -37.30 -23.01
C PRO A 560 36.45 -36.83 -21.95
N VAL A 561 36.13 -37.03 -20.68
CA VAL A 561 37.04 -36.92 -19.53
C VAL A 561 36.89 -38.16 -18.67
N SER A 562 37.88 -38.48 -17.85
CA SER A 562 38.05 -39.77 -17.14
C SER A 562 36.87 -40.22 -16.25
N ASN A 563 35.90 -39.34 -15.97
CA ASN A 563 34.74 -39.62 -15.10
C ASN A 563 33.39 -39.51 -15.83
N PHE A 564 33.37 -39.52 -17.17
CA PHE A 564 32.13 -39.45 -17.96
C PHE A 564 32.10 -40.52 -19.06
N ASN A 565 31.02 -41.30 -19.14
CA ASN A 565 30.83 -42.28 -20.21
C ASN A 565 30.70 -41.55 -21.56
N ALA A 566 31.56 -41.91 -22.53
CA ALA A 566 31.54 -41.29 -23.85
C ALA A 566 30.15 -41.47 -24.50
N PRO A 567 29.53 -40.40 -25.02
CA PRO A 567 28.24 -40.52 -25.71
C PRO A 567 28.36 -41.39 -26.96
N THR A 568 27.40 -42.30 -27.13
CA THR A 568 27.31 -43.24 -28.26
C THR A 568 26.49 -42.67 -29.41
N GLY A 569 25.65 -41.67 -29.14
CA GLY A 569 24.82 -40.99 -30.13
C GLY A 569 24.19 -39.73 -29.58
N TYR A 570 23.32 -39.12 -30.38
CA TYR A 570 22.54 -37.94 -29.98
C TYR A 570 21.11 -37.97 -30.52
N ARG A 571 20.24 -37.18 -29.87
CA ARG A 571 18.86 -36.89 -30.27
C ARG A 571 18.77 -35.41 -30.61
N LEU A 572 18.33 -35.10 -31.83
CA LEU A 572 18.09 -33.73 -32.28
C LEU A 572 16.58 -33.47 -32.31
N TYR A 573 16.15 -32.44 -31.58
CA TYR A 573 14.77 -31.99 -31.51
C TYR A 573 14.61 -30.63 -32.18
N ARG A 574 13.40 -30.35 -32.65
CA ARG A 574 12.98 -29.08 -33.26
C ARG A 574 11.66 -28.63 -32.64
N ALA A 575 11.48 -27.31 -32.49
CA ALA A 575 10.21 -26.69 -32.14
C ALA A 575 10.03 -25.35 -32.87
N VAL A 576 8.79 -24.90 -33.03
CA VAL A 576 8.44 -23.59 -33.57
C VAL A 576 8.58 -22.51 -32.49
N GLY A 577 9.12 -21.34 -32.86
CA GLY A 577 9.35 -20.19 -31.97
C GLY A 577 10.75 -20.16 -31.35
N GLN A 578 11.13 -19.03 -30.78
CA GLN A 578 12.46 -18.82 -30.17
C GLN A 578 12.54 -19.21 -28.69
N SER A 579 11.42 -19.51 -28.04
CA SER A 579 11.36 -19.93 -26.63
C SER A 579 10.22 -20.96 -26.42
N PRO A 580 10.32 -22.14 -27.05
CA PRO A 580 9.28 -23.17 -26.97
C PRO A 580 9.17 -23.75 -25.56
N ALA A 581 7.96 -24.15 -25.18
CA ALA A 581 7.75 -24.99 -23.99
C ALA A 581 8.40 -26.39 -24.21
N ALA A 582 8.78 -27.06 -23.12
CA ALA A 582 9.42 -28.39 -23.20
C ALA A 582 8.57 -29.44 -23.95
N THR A 583 7.24 -29.30 -23.93
CA THR A 583 6.28 -30.16 -24.63
C THR A 583 6.09 -29.84 -26.11
N ALA A 584 6.62 -28.72 -26.60
CA ALA A 584 6.43 -28.27 -27.98
C ALA A 584 7.47 -28.83 -28.97
N TYR A 585 8.42 -29.62 -28.49
CA TYR A 585 9.44 -30.25 -29.34
C TYR A 585 8.88 -31.50 -30.05
N ASP A 586 9.11 -31.56 -31.36
CA ASP A 586 8.79 -32.73 -32.18
C ASP A 586 9.57 -33.98 -31.73
N ALA A 587 9.14 -35.16 -32.19
CA ALA A 587 9.87 -36.41 -31.97
C ALA A 587 11.33 -36.29 -32.46
N PRO A 588 12.32 -36.73 -31.66
CA PRO A 588 13.71 -36.50 -31.99
C PRO A 588 14.19 -37.37 -33.14
N ARG A 589 15.11 -36.82 -33.95
CA ARG A 589 15.96 -37.61 -34.83
C ARG A 589 17.07 -38.24 -34.00
N VAL A 590 17.12 -39.57 -33.94
CA VAL A 590 18.14 -40.33 -33.20
C VAL A 590 19.28 -40.70 -34.14
N ILE A 591 20.52 -40.35 -33.77
CA ILE A 591 21.72 -40.60 -34.58
C ILE A 591 22.78 -41.27 -33.71
N ASN A 592 23.21 -42.47 -34.12
CA ASN A 592 24.23 -43.28 -33.43
C ASN A 592 25.65 -43.02 -33.97
N ASN A 593 25.92 -41.81 -34.46
CA ASN A 593 27.23 -41.40 -34.98
C ASN A 593 27.60 -40.03 -34.43
N ILE A 594 28.47 -40.00 -33.41
CA ILE A 594 28.90 -38.78 -32.73
C ILE A 594 29.77 -37.85 -33.61
N ASN A 595 30.26 -38.34 -34.76
CA ASN A 595 31.03 -37.54 -35.70
C ASN A 595 30.12 -36.72 -36.64
N ASP A 596 28.83 -37.06 -36.73
CA ASP A 596 27.85 -36.23 -37.42
C ASP A 596 27.55 -34.98 -36.57
N THR A 597 27.94 -33.82 -37.09
CA THR A 597 27.88 -32.51 -36.40
C THR A 597 27.09 -31.46 -37.17
N THR A 598 26.42 -31.85 -38.26
CA THR A 598 25.68 -30.93 -39.13
C THR A 598 24.36 -31.56 -39.56
N PHE A 599 23.27 -30.82 -39.43
CA PHE A 599 21.95 -31.22 -39.91
C PHE A 599 21.37 -30.14 -40.82
N ILE A 600 20.84 -30.55 -41.98
CA ILE A 600 20.11 -29.68 -42.89
C ILE A 600 18.63 -30.02 -42.75
N ASP A 601 17.87 -29.10 -42.17
CA ASP A 601 16.43 -29.20 -42.01
C ASP A 601 15.75 -28.53 -43.21
N ASN A 602 15.04 -29.30 -44.02
CA ASN A 602 14.38 -28.83 -45.24
C ASN A 602 12.97 -29.41 -45.43
N VAL A 603 12.38 -30.01 -44.39
CA VAL A 603 11.07 -30.68 -44.48
C VAL A 603 10.05 -29.96 -43.60
N GLY A 604 9.03 -29.39 -44.25
CA GLY A 604 7.87 -28.78 -43.58
C GLY A 604 8.17 -27.45 -42.87
N LEU A 605 9.20 -26.71 -43.30
CA LEU A 605 9.56 -25.43 -42.69
C LEU A 605 8.89 -24.23 -43.36
N ASN A 606 8.26 -23.39 -42.54
CA ASN A 606 7.80 -22.05 -42.89
C ASN A 606 8.76 -21.02 -42.28
N THR A 607 9.91 -20.83 -42.90
CA THR A 607 10.92 -19.85 -42.47
C THR A 607 10.53 -18.41 -42.79
N LEU A 608 9.48 -18.20 -43.60
CA LEU A 608 8.98 -16.87 -43.93
C LEU A 608 8.34 -16.16 -42.72
N THR A 609 7.65 -16.93 -41.87
CA THR A 609 6.88 -16.39 -40.73
C THR A 609 7.36 -16.87 -39.37
N ASN A 610 8.00 -18.04 -39.31
CA ASN A 610 8.42 -18.65 -38.05
C ASN A 610 9.93 -18.68 -37.88
N ALA A 611 10.37 -18.54 -36.63
CA ALA A 611 11.68 -19.01 -36.20
C ALA A 611 11.56 -20.42 -35.62
N TYR A 612 12.69 -21.13 -35.57
CA TYR A 612 12.75 -22.50 -35.06
C TYR A 612 13.87 -22.61 -34.02
N THR A 613 13.62 -23.38 -32.97
CA THR A 613 14.60 -23.69 -31.92
C THR A 613 14.95 -25.16 -31.94
N TYR A 614 16.24 -25.46 -31.83
CA TYR A 614 16.78 -26.82 -31.80
C TYR A 614 17.32 -27.15 -30.41
N LYS A 615 17.13 -28.40 -30.00
CA LYS A 615 17.67 -28.97 -28.75
C LYS A 615 18.46 -30.25 -29.07
N LEU A 616 19.61 -30.41 -28.43
CA LEU A 616 20.51 -31.55 -28.61
C LEU A 616 20.67 -32.31 -27.31
N GLU A 617 20.48 -33.63 -27.37
CA GLU A 617 20.66 -34.55 -26.25
C GLU A 617 21.61 -35.67 -26.64
N PHE A 618 22.83 -35.66 -26.09
CA PHE A 618 23.81 -36.73 -26.26
C PHE A 618 23.54 -37.84 -25.26
N PHE A 619 23.52 -39.09 -25.69
CA PHE A 619 23.24 -40.21 -24.80
C PHE A 619 24.39 -41.22 -24.72
N SER A 620 24.56 -41.85 -23.55
CA SER A 620 25.45 -43.00 -23.33
C SER A 620 24.74 -44.08 -22.53
N ASN A 621 25.08 -45.34 -22.78
CA ASN A 621 24.64 -46.45 -21.94
C ASN A 621 25.51 -46.43 -20.67
N SER A 622 24.90 -46.29 -19.49
CA SER A 622 25.64 -46.39 -18.24
C SER A 622 25.92 -47.87 -17.97
N LEU A 623 27.19 -48.27 -17.98
CA LEU A 623 27.65 -49.61 -17.59
C LEU A 623 27.25 -50.77 -18.53
N PRO A 624 28.04 -51.87 -18.59
CA PRO A 624 27.77 -53.03 -19.45
C PRO A 624 26.65 -53.93 -18.92
N THR A 625 25.67 -53.38 -18.18
CA THR A 625 24.59 -54.15 -17.54
C THR A 625 23.27 -53.91 -18.29
N PRO A 626 22.55 -54.96 -18.71
CA PRO A 626 21.23 -54.81 -19.32
C PRO A 626 20.26 -54.06 -18.39
N GLY A 627 19.64 -52.97 -18.86
CA GLY A 627 18.63 -52.20 -18.12
C GLY A 627 19.13 -50.97 -17.37
N ALA A 628 20.41 -50.62 -17.45
CA ALA A 628 20.96 -49.45 -16.80
C ALA A 628 20.49 -48.11 -17.45
N PRO A 629 20.33 -47.02 -16.65
CA PRO A 629 19.75 -45.77 -17.12
C PRO A 629 20.64 -45.10 -18.19
N VAL A 630 20.01 -44.68 -19.30
CA VAL A 630 20.70 -43.92 -20.36
C VAL A 630 21.06 -42.53 -19.80
N LEU A 631 22.36 -42.24 -19.67
CA LEU A 631 22.83 -40.91 -19.29
C LEU A 631 22.64 -39.97 -20.46
N VAL A 632 22.10 -38.79 -20.21
CA VAL A 632 21.86 -37.77 -21.24
C VAL A 632 22.56 -36.48 -20.87
N GLU A 633 23.32 -35.91 -21.82
CA GLU A 633 23.89 -34.57 -21.76
C GLU A 633 23.15 -33.66 -22.73
N ILE A 634 22.59 -32.55 -22.21
CA ILE A 634 21.78 -31.61 -23.00
C ILE A 634 22.63 -30.38 -23.34
N ALA A 635 22.73 -30.04 -24.62
CA ALA A 635 23.29 -28.76 -25.04
C ALA A 635 22.22 -27.67 -24.89
N ALA A 636 22.62 -26.47 -24.45
CA ALA A 636 21.72 -25.33 -24.38
C ALA A 636 21.07 -25.07 -25.76
N PRO A 637 19.73 -24.93 -25.85
CA PRO A 637 19.03 -24.83 -27.12
C PRO A 637 19.38 -23.53 -27.85
N ALA A 638 19.27 -23.54 -29.18
CA ALA A 638 19.56 -22.39 -30.02
C ALA A 638 18.45 -22.18 -31.08
N SER A 639 18.04 -20.93 -31.25
CA SER A 639 17.02 -20.53 -32.23
C SER A 639 17.63 -19.94 -33.50
N SER A 640 16.91 -20.05 -34.62
CA SER A 640 17.16 -19.24 -35.81
C SER A 640 16.90 -17.75 -35.54
N VAL A 641 17.60 -16.87 -36.25
CA VAL A 641 17.38 -15.41 -36.17
C VAL A 641 16.05 -15.06 -36.84
N LEU A 642 15.23 -14.23 -36.19
CA LEU A 642 13.97 -13.74 -36.74
C LEU A 642 14.08 -12.24 -37.01
N LEU A 643 13.94 -11.83 -38.27
CA LEU A 643 13.92 -10.43 -38.69
C LEU A 643 12.49 -9.91 -38.87
N ASN A 644 12.24 -8.70 -38.37
CA ASN A 644 11.06 -7.90 -38.68
C ASN A 644 11.48 -6.56 -39.33
N ALA A 645 10.61 -6.04 -40.19
CA ALA A 645 10.81 -4.80 -40.91
C ALA A 645 9.50 -3.99 -40.91
N THR A 646 9.59 -2.72 -40.50
CA THR A 646 8.45 -1.81 -40.36
C THR A 646 8.71 -0.57 -41.22
N PRO A 647 7.88 -0.27 -42.23
CA PRO A 647 8.09 0.87 -43.11
C PRO A 647 7.53 2.15 -42.49
N ASP A 648 8.22 3.27 -42.69
CA ASP A 648 7.72 4.62 -42.40
C ASP A 648 7.78 5.46 -43.69
N PRO A 649 6.65 5.56 -44.41
CA PRO A 649 6.59 6.27 -45.68
C PRO A 649 6.68 7.80 -45.52
N LEU A 650 6.37 8.34 -44.34
CA LEU A 650 6.47 9.78 -44.08
C LEU A 650 7.93 10.21 -43.91
N LEU A 651 8.71 9.43 -43.16
CA LEU A 651 10.14 9.67 -42.99
C LEU A 651 11.00 9.05 -44.10
N LYS A 652 10.38 8.28 -45.01
CA LYS A 652 11.05 7.48 -46.03
C LYS A 652 12.12 6.56 -45.42
N THR A 653 11.74 5.84 -44.36
CA THR A 653 12.64 4.91 -43.66
C THR A 653 12.05 3.51 -43.55
N VAL A 654 12.89 2.52 -43.28
CA VAL A 654 12.47 1.17 -42.88
C VAL A 654 13.19 0.79 -41.60
N ALA A 655 12.45 0.65 -40.51
CA ALA A 655 12.97 0.18 -39.23
C ALA A 655 13.05 -1.34 -39.20
N LEU A 656 14.25 -1.87 -38.98
CA LEU A 656 14.55 -3.28 -38.83
C LEU A 656 14.76 -3.63 -37.36
N SER A 657 14.19 -4.75 -36.94
CA SER A 657 14.43 -5.34 -35.63
C SER A 657 14.57 -6.84 -35.77
N TRP A 658 15.57 -7.44 -35.14
CA TRP A 658 15.72 -8.90 -35.13
C TRP A 658 15.91 -9.42 -33.73
N THR A 659 15.51 -10.67 -33.53
CA THR A 659 15.61 -11.37 -32.23
C THR A 659 16.21 -12.76 -32.41
N TYR A 660 16.76 -13.30 -31.33
CA TYR A 660 17.26 -14.67 -31.22
C TYR A 660 17.33 -15.08 -29.74
N ASN A 661 17.29 -16.40 -29.50
CA ASN A 661 17.61 -17.02 -28.22
C ASN A 661 18.71 -18.05 -28.47
N VAL A 662 19.95 -17.70 -28.12
CA VAL A 662 21.13 -18.50 -28.42
C VAL A 662 22.09 -18.54 -27.22
N PRO A 663 22.86 -19.62 -27.05
CA PRO A 663 23.76 -19.81 -25.90
C PRO A 663 25.13 -19.13 -26.05
N TRP A 664 25.38 -18.38 -27.11
CA TRP A 664 26.63 -17.65 -27.36
C TRP A 664 26.43 -16.13 -27.35
N ASP A 665 27.52 -15.38 -27.21
CA ASP A 665 27.48 -13.92 -27.11
C ASP A 665 27.56 -13.26 -28.50
N ASN A 666 26.49 -12.56 -28.90
CA ASN A 666 26.40 -11.77 -30.13
C ASN A 666 26.73 -10.27 -29.91
N THR A 667 27.02 -9.83 -28.69
CA THR A 667 27.31 -8.42 -28.36
C THR A 667 28.75 -8.02 -28.68
N ARG A 668 29.66 -8.99 -28.70
CA ARG A 668 31.11 -8.75 -28.88
C ARG A 668 31.51 -8.51 -30.33
N ARG A 669 30.62 -8.76 -31.29
CA ARG A 669 30.91 -8.70 -32.72
C ARG A 669 29.74 -8.08 -33.48
N PRO A 670 30.02 -7.29 -34.54
CA PRO A 670 28.97 -6.57 -35.24
C PRO A 670 28.10 -7.50 -36.10
N THR A 671 26.80 -7.25 -36.08
CA THR A 671 25.81 -7.78 -37.03
C THR A 671 25.83 -6.95 -38.31
N THR A 672 25.79 -7.62 -39.47
CA THR A 672 25.76 -6.94 -40.78
C THR A 672 24.34 -6.99 -41.37
N ILE A 673 23.82 -5.85 -41.82
CA ILE A 673 22.49 -5.71 -42.42
C ILE A 673 22.63 -5.70 -43.95
N TYR A 674 21.81 -6.48 -44.63
CA TYR A 674 21.76 -6.55 -46.09
C TYR A 674 20.41 -6.06 -46.61
N ARG A 675 20.44 -5.30 -47.70
CA ARG A 675 19.26 -4.85 -48.45
C ARG A 675 19.39 -5.26 -49.90
N GLN A 676 18.28 -5.68 -50.50
CA GLN A 676 18.20 -5.97 -51.92
C GLN A 676 18.27 -4.70 -52.76
N VAL A 677 19.18 -4.66 -53.75
CA VAL A 677 19.30 -3.63 -54.78
C VAL A 677 19.36 -4.36 -56.12
N GLY A 678 18.30 -4.23 -56.93
CA GLY A 678 18.11 -5.08 -58.11
C GLY A 678 17.91 -6.55 -57.71
N SER A 679 18.72 -7.45 -58.26
CA SER A 679 18.70 -8.89 -57.96
C SER A 679 19.67 -9.32 -56.85
N GLN A 680 20.49 -8.40 -56.31
CA GLN A 680 21.54 -8.72 -55.35
C GLN A 680 21.28 -8.10 -53.98
N PHE A 681 21.72 -8.77 -52.92
CA PHE A 681 21.74 -8.22 -51.56
C PHE A 681 23.09 -7.59 -51.27
N LEU A 682 23.09 -6.28 -50.97
CA LEU A 682 24.30 -5.52 -50.64
C LEU A 682 24.30 -5.17 -49.13
N PRO A 683 25.47 -5.17 -48.47
CA PRO A 683 25.57 -4.75 -47.08
C PRO A 683 25.36 -3.23 -46.98
N ILE A 684 24.45 -2.81 -46.11
CA ILE A 684 24.13 -1.39 -45.93
C ILE A 684 24.60 -0.83 -44.57
N ALA A 685 24.83 -1.70 -43.57
CA ALA A 685 25.30 -1.28 -42.26
C ALA A 685 25.94 -2.43 -41.47
N LYS A 686 26.76 -2.06 -40.48
CA LYS A 686 27.21 -2.93 -39.39
C LYS A 686 26.83 -2.28 -38.06
N VAL A 687 26.16 -3.03 -37.19
CA VAL A 687 25.75 -2.54 -35.87
C VAL A 687 26.05 -3.56 -34.79
N THR A 688 26.21 -3.10 -33.55
CA THR A 688 26.40 -3.98 -32.39
C THR A 688 25.06 -4.57 -31.97
N GLY A 689 24.99 -5.89 -31.86
CA GLY A 689 23.81 -6.58 -31.34
C GLY A 689 23.73 -6.50 -29.81
N THR A 690 22.59 -6.89 -29.28
CA THR A 690 22.33 -7.12 -27.85
C THR A 690 22.41 -8.62 -27.53
N ALA A 691 22.24 -8.99 -26.26
CA ALA A 691 22.21 -10.40 -25.85
C ALA A 691 21.06 -11.21 -26.52
N THR A 692 19.99 -10.55 -26.99
CA THR A 692 18.78 -11.21 -27.50
C THR A 692 18.31 -10.71 -28.87
N GLY A 693 18.99 -9.75 -29.48
CA GLY A 693 18.54 -9.16 -30.76
C GLY A 693 19.26 -7.88 -31.17
N GLY A 694 18.64 -7.05 -32.00
CA GLY A 694 19.17 -5.74 -32.38
C GLY A 694 18.20 -4.95 -33.25
N THR A 695 18.53 -3.68 -33.50
CA THR A 695 17.73 -2.79 -34.34
C THR A 695 18.60 -1.95 -35.27
N TYR A 696 18.03 -1.51 -36.38
CA TYR A 696 18.64 -0.60 -37.34
C TYR A 696 17.55 0.13 -38.13
N VAL A 697 17.75 1.41 -38.46
CA VAL A 697 16.82 2.16 -39.32
C VAL A 697 17.51 2.46 -40.65
N ASP A 698 17.01 1.85 -41.72
CA ASP A 698 17.42 2.18 -43.08
C ASP A 698 16.77 3.49 -43.51
N ARG A 699 17.60 4.48 -43.84
CA ARG A 699 17.15 5.80 -44.33
C ARG A 699 17.42 6.01 -45.82
N GLY A 700 17.85 4.96 -46.53
CA GLY A 700 18.39 5.08 -47.87
C GLY A 700 19.77 5.74 -47.88
N THR A 701 20.36 5.80 -49.07
CA THR A 701 21.57 6.59 -49.34
C THR A 701 21.32 7.48 -50.55
N THR A 702 22.17 8.47 -50.79
CA THR A 702 22.06 9.33 -51.98
C THR A 702 22.09 8.52 -53.28
N ALA A 703 22.87 7.43 -53.32
CA ALA A 703 22.96 6.55 -54.49
C ALA A 703 21.79 5.56 -54.61
N ASN A 704 21.15 5.19 -53.48
CA ASN A 704 20.03 4.25 -53.44
C ASN A 704 19.00 4.73 -52.39
N PRO A 705 18.21 5.77 -52.72
CA PRO A 705 17.21 6.33 -51.81
C PRO A 705 16.01 5.37 -51.63
N LEU A 706 15.32 5.52 -50.50
CA LEU A 706 14.04 4.84 -50.29
C LEU A 706 12.92 5.65 -50.96
N VAL A 707 12.14 4.98 -51.79
CA VAL A 707 11.11 5.54 -52.66
C VAL A 707 9.76 4.96 -52.25
N VAL A 708 8.81 5.85 -51.95
CA VAL A 708 7.44 5.47 -51.62
C VAL A 708 6.79 4.78 -52.84
N GLY A 709 6.08 3.68 -52.61
CA GLY A 709 5.54 2.78 -53.63
C GLY A 709 6.45 1.58 -53.96
N THR A 710 7.66 1.50 -53.38
CA THR A 710 8.62 0.41 -53.66
C THR A 710 8.64 -0.63 -52.53
N THR A 711 8.87 -1.90 -52.89
CA THR A 711 9.11 -3.00 -51.95
C THR A 711 10.60 -3.18 -51.70
N TYR A 712 11.00 -3.26 -50.43
CA TYR A 712 12.37 -3.47 -50.00
C TYR A 712 12.51 -4.78 -49.23
N CYS A 713 13.52 -5.57 -49.60
CA CYS A 713 13.81 -6.85 -48.96
C CYS A 713 15.13 -6.80 -48.18
N TYR A 714 15.15 -7.41 -47.00
CA TYR A 714 16.27 -7.38 -46.07
C TYR A 714 16.57 -8.78 -45.50
N TYR A 715 17.82 -9.00 -45.10
CA TYR A 715 18.17 -10.04 -44.12
C TYR A 715 19.32 -9.53 -43.23
N VAL A 716 19.52 -10.17 -42.08
CA VAL A 716 20.65 -9.86 -41.17
C VAL A 716 21.58 -11.05 -41.01
N LYS A 717 22.87 -10.75 -40.90
CA LYS A 717 23.95 -11.71 -40.63
C LYS A 717 24.56 -11.42 -39.27
N THR A 718 24.21 -12.23 -38.29
CA THR A 718 24.80 -12.19 -36.94
C THR A 718 26.15 -12.91 -36.91
N ASN A 719 27.01 -12.53 -35.97
CA ASN A 719 28.30 -13.17 -35.73
C ASN A 719 28.52 -13.28 -34.21
N GLY A 720 28.48 -14.49 -33.67
CA GLY A 720 28.63 -14.75 -32.25
C GLY A 720 29.98 -15.34 -31.86
N THR A 721 30.22 -15.44 -30.55
CA THR A 721 31.40 -16.10 -29.95
C THR A 721 31.05 -16.73 -28.60
N TYR A 722 31.67 -17.87 -28.26
CA TYR A 722 31.66 -18.43 -26.90
C TYR A 722 32.81 -17.93 -26.05
N ASN A 723 33.89 -17.49 -26.68
CA ASN A 723 35.04 -16.92 -26.01
C ASN A 723 35.70 -15.91 -26.97
N PRO A 724 35.62 -14.60 -26.69
CA PRO A 724 36.18 -13.58 -27.56
C PRO A 724 37.71 -13.66 -27.71
N ALA A 725 38.40 -14.40 -26.82
CA ALA A 725 39.83 -14.67 -26.92
C ALA A 725 40.19 -15.84 -27.87
N LEU A 726 39.20 -16.57 -28.39
CA LEU A 726 39.40 -17.63 -29.39
C LEU A 726 38.98 -17.13 -30.78
N PRO A 727 39.62 -17.63 -31.86
CA PRO A 727 39.23 -17.32 -33.23
C PRO A 727 37.98 -18.13 -33.66
N ASP A 728 36.92 -18.17 -32.83
CA ASP A 728 35.62 -18.74 -33.23
C ASP A 728 34.83 -17.72 -34.06
N SER A 729 33.91 -18.13 -34.94
CA SER A 729 33.02 -17.22 -35.68
C SER A 729 31.69 -17.91 -35.94
N LEU A 730 30.68 -17.57 -35.14
CA LEU A 730 29.38 -18.25 -35.16
C LEU A 730 28.39 -17.44 -36.03
N ILE A 731 28.41 -17.68 -37.34
CA ILE A 731 27.64 -16.92 -38.32
C ILE A 731 26.23 -17.51 -38.47
N ASN A 732 25.20 -16.67 -38.31
CA ASN A 732 23.80 -17.07 -38.51
C ASN A 732 23.02 -16.01 -39.29
N LEU A 733 22.31 -16.44 -40.34
CA LEU A 733 21.45 -15.61 -41.17
C LEU A 733 20.00 -15.64 -40.66
N SER A 734 19.32 -14.50 -40.73
CA SER A 734 17.86 -14.44 -40.61
C SER A 734 17.18 -14.89 -41.90
N GLN A 735 15.87 -15.08 -41.82
CA GLN A 735 15.03 -15.12 -43.01
C GLN A 735 15.07 -13.79 -43.77
N GLN A 736 14.76 -13.84 -45.07
CA GLN A 736 14.52 -12.67 -45.90
C GLN A 736 13.15 -12.06 -45.54
N ARG A 737 13.11 -10.75 -45.34
CA ARG A 737 11.89 -10.01 -45.01
C ARG A 737 11.70 -8.86 -45.99
N CYS A 738 10.62 -8.93 -46.76
CA CYS A 738 10.22 -7.88 -47.70
C CYS A 738 9.08 -7.04 -47.13
N VAL A 739 9.15 -5.72 -47.35
CA VAL A 739 8.17 -4.75 -46.87
C VAL A 739 7.93 -3.67 -47.93
N ALA A 740 6.68 -3.28 -48.14
CA ALA A 740 6.32 -2.21 -49.06
C ALA A 740 6.25 -0.86 -48.35
N LEU A 741 6.91 0.16 -48.90
CA LEU A 741 6.87 1.53 -48.40
C LEU A 741 5.68 2.27 -49.04
N GLN A 742 4.45 1.94 -48.65
CA GLN A 742 3.22 2.47 -49.28
C GLN A 742 2.84 3.88 -48.80
N PRO A 743 2.16 4.71 -49.62
CA PRO A 743 1.67 6.03 -49.19
C PRO A 743 0.66 5.93 -48.02
N VAL A 744 0.63 6.92 -47.14
CA VAL A 744 -0.35 7.03 -46.05
C VAL A 744 -1.29 8.22 -46.32
N LEU A 745 -2.60 8.00 -46.19
CA LEU A 745 -3.62 9.05 -46.34
C LEU A 745 -3.60 10.03 -45.16
N CYS A 746 -3.84 11.31 -45.45
CA CYS A 746 -3.99 12.32 -44.42
C CYS A 746 -5.17 12.00 -43.49
N THR A 747 -4.92 12.03 -42.17
CA THR A 747 -5.96 11.85 -41.16
C THR A 747 -6.89 13.06 -41.16
N PRO A 748 -8.22 12.90 -41.19
CA PRO A 748 -9.14 14.03 -41.04
C PRO A 748 -9.12 14.63 -39.63
N VAL A 749 -9.49 15.89 -39.51
CA VAL A 749 -9.80 16.57 -38.25
C VAL A 749 -11.28 16.91 -38.27
N LEU A 750 -12.05 16.34 -37.34
CA LEU A 750 -13.49 16.54 -37.24
C LEU A 750 -13.82 17.70 -36.30
N THR A 751 -14.87 18.42 -36.62
CA THR A 751 -15.46 19.49 -35.82
C THR A 751 -16.96 19.22 -35.68
N LEU A 752 -17.45 19.25 -34.45
CA LEU A 752 -18.87 19.12 -34.12
C LEU A 752 -19.40 20.48 -33.68
N LYS A 753 -20.49 20.95 -34.31
CA LYS A 753 -21.08 22.26 -33.98
C LYS A 753 -21.59 22.25 -32.52
N PRO A 754 -21.06 23.12 -31.63
CA PRO A 754 -21.44 23.14 -30.22
C PRO A 754 -22.89 23.61 -30.03
N THR A 755 -23.53 23.16 -28.94
CA THR A 755 -24.77 23.78 -28.46
C THR A 755 -24.42 24.76 -27.34
N ASN A 756 -24.94 25.97 -27.43
CA ASN A 756 -24.76 26.98 -26.39
C ASN A 756 -25.81 26.80 -25.28
N CYS A 757 -25.53 25.89 -24.34
CA CYS A 757 -26.47 25.57 -23.25
C CYS A 757 -26.71 26.75 -22.30
N ASP A 758 -25.73 27.64 -22.11
CA ASP A 758 -25.88 28.83 -21.26
C ASP A 758 -26.87 29.84 -21.85
N SER A 759 -26.83 30.04 -23.18
CA SER A 759 -27.80 30.89 -23.89
C SER A 759 -29.22 30.32 -23.87
N LEU A 760 -29.35 28.99 -23.89
CA LEU A 760 -30.66 28.32 -23.78
C LEU A 760 -31.19 28.39 -22.33
N ALA A 761 -30.33 28.20 -21.33
CA ALA A 761 -30.71 28.28 -19.92
C ALA A 761 -31.08 29.71 -19.48
N SER A 762 -30.40 30.74 -20.01
CA SER A 762 -30.71 32.15 -19.69
C SER A 762 -32.03 32.64 -20.28
N ARG A 763 -32.53 32.02 -21.34
CA ARG A 763 -33.81 32.35 -22.00
C ARG A 763 -34.86 31.28 -21.80
N LEU A 764 -34.73 30.49 -20.72
CA LEU A 764 -35.56 29.32 -20.47
C LEU A 764 -37.08 29.63 -20.47
N PHE A 765 -37.47 30.84 -20.04
CA PHE A 765 -38.87 31.29 -20.06
C PHE A 765 -39.41 31.64 -21.45
N ASP A 766 -38.51 32.07 -22.35
CA ASP A 766 -38.81 32.48 -23.74
C ASP A 766 -38.86 31.29 -24.70
N LEU A 767 -38.39 30.11 -24.26
CA LEU A 767 -38.40 28.90 -25.08
C LEU A 767 -39.84 28.38 -25.26
N PRO A 768 -40.17 27.84 -26.45
CA PRO A 768 -41.45 27.21 -26.70
C PRO A 768 -41.64 25.98 -25.80
N THR A 769 -42.89 25.61 -25.55
CA THR A 769 -43.20 24.40 -24.76
C THR A 769 -42.66 23.16 -25.48
N THR A 770 -41.92 22.33 -24.76
CA THR A 770 -41.40 21.07 -25.27
C THR A 770 -42.57 20.14 -25.64
N PRO A 771 -42.61 19.57 -26.87
CA PRO A 771 -43.67 18.63 -27.25
C PRO A 771 -43.72 17.42 -26.32
N ALA A 772 -44.92 16.85 -26.13
CA ALA A 772 -45.10 15.67 -25.25
C ALA A 772 -44.25 14.45 -25.67
N ASN A 773 -43.92 14.35 -26.96
CA ASN A 773 -43.09 13.28 -27.53
C ASN A 773 -41.58 13.59 -27.50
N GLY A 774 -41.17 14.68 -26.83
CA GLY A 774 -39.79 15.20 -26.81
C GLY A 774 -39.41 15.99 -28.05
N GLU A 775 -38.31 16.74 -27.98
CA GLU A 775 -37.72 17.43 -29.13
C GLU A 775 -36.98 16.46 -30.05
N ILE A 776 -36.80 16.85 -31.32
CA ILE A 776 -35.93 16.16 -32.28
C ILE A 776 -34.77 17.08 -32.61
N TYR A 777 -33.56 16.53 -32.59
CA TYR A 777 -32.33 17.27 -32.75
C TYR A 777 -31.60 16.95 -34.05
N THR A 778 -30.76 17.90 -34.47
CA THR A 778 -29.83 17.72 -35.58
C THR A 778 -28.43 18.12 -35.14
N ASN A 779 -27.47 17.21 -35.29
CA ASN A 779 -26.06 17.49 -35.06
C ASN A 779 -25.34 17.71 -36.39
N ASN A 780 -24.64 18.84 -36.50
CA ASN A 780 -23.88 19.19 -37.70
C ASN A 780 -22.39 18.96 -37.46
N VAL A 781 -21.79 18.10 -38.28
CA VAL A 781 -20.36 17.78 -38.26
C VAL A 781 -19.70 18.23 -39.56
N SER A 782 -18.45 18.66 -39.47
CA SER A 782 -17.60 18.97 -40.62
C SER A 782 -16.18 18.51 -40.35
N TRP A 783 -15.39 18.26 -41.39
CA TRP A 783 -13.98 17.90 -41.24
C TRP A 783 -13.09 18.49 -42.32
N THR A 784 -11.81 18.61 -42.00
CA THR A 784 -10.75 18.99 -42.94
C THR A 784 -9.64 17.95 -42.90
N LEU A 785 -8.90 17.75 -43.99
CA LEU A 785 -7.71 16.91 -43.94
C LEU A 785 -6.60 17.58 -43.11
N SER A 786 -6.06 16.85 -42.14
CA SER A 786 -4.94 17.32 -41.33
C SER A 786 -3.66 17.38 -42.15
N ASN A 787 -2.77 18.30 -41.78
CA ASN A 787 -1.37 18.31 -42.20
C ASN A 787 -0.46 17.55 -41.19
N GLN A 788 -1.06 16.76 -40.30
CA GLN A 788 -0.35 15.95 -39.30
C GLN A 788 -0.53 14.45 -39.62
N PRO A 789 0.52 13.61 -39.49
CA PRO A 789 1.78 13.92 -38.79
C PRO A 789 2.75 14.82 -39.55
N THR A 790 2.65 14.92 -40.88
CA THR A 790 3.46 15.82 -41.71
C THR A 790 2.66 16.35 -42.91
N ALA A 791 3.15 17.42 -43.54
CA ALA A 791 2.58 18.01 -44.76
C ALA A 791 2.62 17.07 -45.99
N ASP A 792 3.27 15.90 -45.87
CA ASP A 792 3.59 14.97 -46.96
C ASP A 792 2.67 13.73 -47.04
N CYS A 793 1.54 13.72 -46.32
CA CYS A 793 0.53 12.66 -46.45
C CYS A 793 -0.26 12.78 -47.77
N SER A 794 -0.81 11.65 -48.25
CA SER A 794 -1.64 11.61 -49.46
C SER A 794 -3.00 12.28 -49.23
N ARG A 795 -3.38 13.19 -50.13
CA ARG A 795 -4.69 13.88 -50.14
C ARG A 795 -5.70 13.25 -51.11
N ASN A 796 -5.35 12.12 -51.74
CA ASN A 796 -6.19 11.47 -52.73
C ASN A 796 -7.29 10.64 -52.06
N VAL A 797 -8.33 11.32 -51.55
CA VAL A 797 -9.46 10.70 -50.86
C VAL A 797 -10.56 10.36 -51.87
N ALA A 798 -10.93 9.08 -51.94
CA ALA A 798 -12.06 8.60 -52.72
C ALA A 798 -13.37 8.66 -51.92
N SER A 799 -13.34 8.35 -50.62
CA SER A 799 -14.51 8.42 -49.72
C SER A 799 -14.14 8.68 -48.27
N TYR A 800 -15.12 9.12 -47.47
CA TYR A 800 -15.03 9.26 -46.02
C TYR A 800 -16.01 8.32 -45.32
N VAL A 801 -15.56 7.60 -44.29
CA VAL A 801 -16.44 6.81 -43.41
C VAL A 801 -16.69 7.60 -42.14
N LEU A 802 -17.94 7.99 -41.90
CA LEU A 802 -18.37 8.72 -40.71
C LEU A 802 -18.89 7.73 -39.66
N TYR A 803 -18.42 7.88 -38.43
CA TYR A 803 -18.78 7.05 -37.30
C TYR A 803 -19.59 7.84 -36.27
N TYR A 804 -20.48 7.15 -35.56
CA TYR A 804 -21.31 7.69 -34.49
C TYR A 804 -21.35 6.76 -33.28
N ALA A 805 -21.39 7.35 -32.09
CA ALA A 805 -21.68 6.69 -30.82
C ALA A 805 -22.63 7.57 -30.00
N PRO A 806 -23.63 6.99 -29.29
CA PRO A 806 -24.54 7.76 -28.44
C PRO A 806 -23.81 8.51 -27.32
N THR A 807 -22.83 7.88 -26.68
CA THR A 807 -22.03 8.49 -25.61
C THR A 807 -20.53 8.37 -25.85
N ALA A 808 -19.73 9.09 -25.05
CA ALA A 808 -18.27 9.00 -25.10
C ALA A 808 -17.73 7.61 -24.73
N ALA A 809 -18.46 6.85 -23.91
CA ALA A 809 -18.09 5.49 -23.49
C ALA A 809 -18.42 4.43 -24.55
N ASP A 810 -19.39 4.70 -25.42
CA ASP A 810 -19.82 3.74 -26.43
C ASP A 810 -18.80 3.60 -27.57
N SER A 811 -18.71 2.38 -28.08
CA SER A 811 -17.95 2.07 -29.29
C SER A 811 -18.58 2.76 -30.50
N LEU A 812 -17.74 3.47 -31.25
CA LEU A 812 -18.11 4.10 -32.52
C LEU A 812 -18.56 3.03 -33.52
N ARG A 813 -19.69 3.28 -34.18
CA ARG A 813 -20.24 2.45 -35.26
C ARG A 813 -20.31 3.27 -36.54
N VAL A 814 -20.19 2.62 -37.69
CA VAL A 814 -20.36 3.29 -38.98
C VAL A 814 -21.77 3.87 -39.04
N LEU A 815 -21.85 5.19 -39.22
CA LEU A 815 -23.09 5.91 -39.45
C LEU A 815 -23.39 5.92 -40.95
N THR A 816 -22.41 6.31 -41.76
CA THR A 816 -22.54 6.42 -43.22
C THR A 816 -21.18 6.53 -43.91
N THR A 817 -21.15 6.31 -45.22
CA THR A 817 -20.00 6.54 -46.09
C THR A 817 -20.34 7.64 -47.10
N LEU A 818 -19.45 8.60 -47.26
CA LEU A 818 -19.66 9.82 -48.04
C LEU A 818 -18.61 9.93 -49.16
N PRO A 819 -18.94 10.57 -50.30
CA PRO A 819 -17.97 10.84 -51.35
C PRO A 819 -16.78 11.67 -50.83
N GLY A 820 -15.58 11.47 -51.39
CA GLY A 820 -14.37 12.20 -50.98
C GLY A 820 -14.45 13.73 -51.17
N THR A 821 -15.42 14.22 -51.94
CA THR A 821 -15.71 15.66 -52.11
C THR A 821 -16.57 16.25 -50.99
N GLN A 822 -17.22 15.43 -50.17
CA GLN A 822 -18.11 15.86 -49.11
C GLN A 822 -17.38 15.91 -47.77
N THR A 823 -17.36 17.10 -47.15
CA THR A 823 -16.63 17.37 -45.90
C THR A 823 -17.53 17.80 -44.74
N SER A 824 -18.84 17.63 -44.88
CA SER A 824 -19.81 17.90 -43.80
C SER A 824 -21.03 16.98 -43.88
N TYR A 825 -21.69 16.81 -42.74
CA TYR A 825 -22.87 15.96 -42.60
C TYR A 825 -23.81 16.48 -41.50
N ALA A 826 -25.11 16.42 -41.76
CA ALA A 826 -26.17 16.77 -40.80
C ALA A 826 -26.88 15.50 -40.32
N HIS A 827 -26.60 15.07 -39.09
CA HIS A 827 -27.25 13.91 -38.47
C HIS A 827 -28.57 14.33 -37.83
N THR A 828 -29.67 14.11 -38.54
CA THR A 828 -31.05 14.50 -38.15
C THR A 828 -31.77 13.36 -37.43
N GLY A 829 -32.93 13.65 -36.83
CA GLY A 829 -33.81 12.63 -36.24
C GLY A 829 -33.39 12.15 -34.84
N LEU A 830 -32.51 12.88 -34.17
CA LEU A 830 -31.97 12.48 -32.86
C LEU A 830 -32.95 12.79 -31.74
N ARG A 831 -33.01 11.93 -30.72
CA ARG A 831 -33.80 12.15 -29.49
C ARG A 831 -33.05 12.94 -28.40
N SER A 832 -31.77 13.20 -28.64
CA SER A 832 -30.85 13.91 -27.75
C SER A 832 -29.82 14.63 -28.63
N VAL A 833 -29.31 15.80 -28.18
CA VAL A 833 -28.16 16.43 -28.86
C VAL A 833 -26.85 15.74 -28.49
N GLN A 834 -26.88 14.86 -27.49
CA GLN A 834 -25.74 14.05 -27.09
C GLN A 834 -25.29 13.13 -28.23
N GLY A 835 -23.97 13.04 -28.41
CA GLY A 835 -23.39 12.15 -29.40
C GLY A 835 -21.93 12.42 -29.65
N CYS A 836 -21.23 11.38 -30.09
CA CYS A 836 -19.82 11.43 -30.45
C CYS A 836 -19.61 11.00 -31.90
N TYR A 837 -18.71 11.70 -32.59
CA TYR A 837 -18.41 11.47 -34.00
C TYR A 837 -16.91 11.35 -34.24
N ALA A 838 -16.56 10.55 -35.23
CA ALA A 838 -15.22 10.48 -35.80
C ALA A 838 -15.32 10.15 -37.30
N VAL A 839 -14.30 10.45 -38.07
CA VAL A 839 -14.29 10.22 -39.52
C VAL A 839 -12.94 9.66 -39.98
N GLN A 840 -12.97 8.84 -41.02
CA GLN A 840 -11.80 8.18 -41.60
C GLN A 840 -11.78 8.40 -43.11
N ALA A 841 -10.63 8.70 -43.70
CA ALA A 841 -10.46 8.84 -45.14
C ALA A 841 -10.12 7.49 -45.79
N VAL A 842 -10.58 7.27 -47.02
CA VAL A 842 -10.34 6.06 -47.81
C VAL A 842 -9.93 6.46 -49.24
N ASP A 843 -8.89 5.85 -49.80
CA ASP A 843 -8.45 6.08 -51.19
C ASP A 843 -9.10 5.12 -52.19
N ALA A 844 -8.73 5.27 -53.47
CA ALA A 844 -9.25 4.45 -54.57
C ALA A 844 -8.83 2.96 -54.51
N THR A 845 -7.78 2.63 -53.73
CA THR A 845 -7.33 1.24 -53.53
C THR A 845 -7.98 0.59 -52.31
N GLY A 846 -8.77 1.35 -51.55
CA GLY A 846 -9.38 0.92 -50.30
C GLY A 846 -8.48 1.07 -49.07
N ALA A 847 -7.30 1.70 -49.20
CA ALA A 847 -6.46 2.00 -48.05
C ALA A 847 -7.11 3.10 -47.21
N THR A 848 -6.99 3.01 -45.89
CA THR A 848 -7.65 3.91 -44.95
C THR A 848 -6.64 4.74 -44.15
N SER A 849 -6.97 6.00 -43.86
CA SER A 849 -6.23 6.80 -42.88
C SER A 849 -6.39 6.26 -41.46
N ALA A 850 -5.66 6.83 -40.50
CA ALA A 850 -6.07 6.74 -39.10
C ALA A 850 -7.45 7.41 -38.90
N LEU A 851 -8.12 7.08 -37.80
CA LEU A 851 -9.37 7.72 -37.39
C LEU A 851 -9.09 9.17 -36.91
N SER A 852 -10.02 10.10 -37.16
CA SER A 852 -9.94 11.47 -36.65
C SER A 852 -10.02 11.55 -35.11
N ASN A 853 -9.87 12.76 -34.56
CA ASN A 853 -10.34 13.07 -33.22
C ASN A 853 -11.82 12.65 -33.03
N LYS A 854 -12.13 12.15 -31.84
CA LYS A 854 -13.51 11.85 -31.39
C LYS A 854 -14.08 13.11 -30.76
N GLU A 855 -14.96 13.81 -31.47
CA GLU A 855 -15.66 14.98 -30.94
C GLU A 855 -17.00 14.58 -30.36
N CYS A 856 -17.24 14.98 -29.11
CA CYS A 856 -18.43 14.67 -28.37
C CYS A 856 -19.16 15.94 -27.93
N LYS A 857 -20.46 15.81 -27.74
CA LYS A 857 -21.33 16.86 -27.25
C LYS A 857 -22.34 16.23 -26.31
N ASP A 858 -22.73 16.96 -25.26
CA ASP A 858 -23.69 16.54 -24.25
C ASP A 858 -25.02 17.29 -24.37
N ASP A 859 -26.05 16.76 -23.72
CA ASP A 859 -27.34 17.42 -23.57
C ASP A 859 -27.25 18.66 -22.68
N CYS A 860 -27.99 19.71 -23.03
CA CYS A 860 -28.22 20.81 -22.11
C CYS A 860 -29.15 20.33 -20.98
N LEU A 861 -29.01 20.87 -19.76
CA LEU A 861 -29.84 20.50 -18.62
C LEU A 861 -30.92 21.55 -18.37
N LEU A 862 -31.94 21.57 -19.23
CA LEU A 862 -33.06 22.52 -19.18
C LEU A 862 -34.23 21.90 -18.42
N PHE A 863 -34.81 22.62 -17.46
CA PHE A 863 -36.02 22.19 -16.76
C PHE A 863 -36.74 23.41 -16.17
N LEU A 864 -37.97 23.65 -16.62
CA LEU A 864 -38.81 24.77 -16.19
C LEU A 864 -40.20 24.28 -15.81
N LEU A 865 -40.61 24.53 -14.56
CA LEU A 865 -41.98 24.34 -14.10
C LEU A 865 -42.77 25.66 -14.17
N PRO A 866 -44.07 25.63 -14.53
CA PRO A 866 -44.93 26.80 -14.49
C PRO A 866 -45.20 27.22 -13.04
N ASN A 867 -45.61 28.46 -12.82
CA ASN A 867 -45.99 28.97 -11.49
C ASN A 867 -47.52 29.02 -11.30
N ILE A 868 -48.31 28.67 -12.30
CA ILE A 868 -49.77 28.54 -12.23
C ILE A 868 -50.26 27.39 -13.10
N PHE A 869 -51.26 26.65 -12.64
CA PHE A 869 -52.00 25.68 -13.45
C PHE A 869 -53.48 25.67 -13.06
N THR A 870 -54.34 25.28 -14.00
CA THR A 870 -55.79 25.41 -13.91
C THR A 870 -56.48 24.07 -14.07
N PRO A 871 -56.64 23.26 -13.00
CA PRO A 871 -57.25 21.94 -13.09
C PRO A 871 -58.78 22.02 -13.20
N ASN A 872 -59.29 22.57 -14.31
CA ASN A 872 -60.72 22.81 -14.57
C ASN A 872 -61.35 21.81 -15.56
N GLY A 873 -60.53 20.98 -16.21
CA GLY A 873 -60.95 19.96 -17.17
C GLY A 873 -61.14 20.45 -18.60
N ASP A 874 -60.62 21.63 -18.96
CA ASP A 874 -60.73 22.19 -20.31
C ASP A 874 -59.64 21.69 -21.30
N GLY A 875 -58.74 20.83 -20.83
CA GLY A 875 -57.61 20.29 -21.59
C GLY A 875 -56.38 21.18 -21.61
N LYS A 876 -56.39 22.35 -20.94
CA LYS A 876 -55.32 23.36 -20.94
C LYS A 876 -54.81 23.60 -19.54
N ASN A 877 -53.52 23.33 -19.33
CA ASN A 877 -52.86 23.52 -18.03
C ASN A 877 -53.56 22.79 -16.87
N ASP A 878 -54.24 21.66 -17.15
CA ASP A 878 -54.95 20.88 -16.13
C ASP A 878 -54.03 20.21 -15.10
N THR A 879 -52.74 20.10 -15.43
CA THR A 879 -51.74 19.42 -14.61
C THR A 879 -50.49 20.27 -14.48
N PHE A 880 -49.92 20.26 -13.29
CA PHE A 880 -48.58 20.75 -13.02
C PHE A 880 -47.53 19.81 -13.63
N ARG A 881 -46.85 20.28 -14.68
CA ARG A 881 -45.83 19.55 -15.44
C ARG A 881 -44.79 20.52 -16.01
N PRO A 882 -43.57 20.08 -16.36
CA PRO A 882 -42.55 20.97 -16.92
C PRO A 882 -42.97 21.51 -18.30
N LYS A 883 -42.77 22.82 -18.50
CA LYS A 883 -43.02 23.54 -19.77
C LYS A 883 -41.87 23.33 -20.76
N VAL A 884 -40.65 23.47 -20.28
CA VAL A 884 -39.41 23.31 -21.06
C VAL A 884 -38.55 22.30 -20.36
N PHE A 885 -38.15 21.25 -21.07
CA PHE A 885 -37.32 20.22 -20.48
C PHE A 885 -36.42 19.53 -21.49
N SER A 886 -35.20 19.23 -21.05
CA SER A 886 -34.33 18.22 -21.67
C SER A 886 -34.82 16.81 -21.31
N PRO A 887 -34.37 15.75 -21.99
CA PRO A 887 -34.76 14.38 -21.66
C PRO A 887 -34.66 14.08 -20.15
N ILE A 888 -35.75 13.62 -19.54
CA ILE A 888 -35.85 13.33 -18.10
C ILE A 888 -35.97 11.82 -17.92
N LYS A 889 -35.15 11.28 -17.03
CA LYS A 889 -35.22 9.86 -16.66
C LYS A 889 -36.19 9.64 -15.50
N ARG A 890 -36.16 10.50 -14.48
CA ARG A 890 -37.05 10.43 -13.33
C ARG A 890 -37.20 11.79 -12.65
N THR A 891 -38.38 12.08 -12.12
CA THR A 891 -38.61 13.23 -11.24
C THR A 891 -39.29 12.77 -9.97
N LYS A 892 -38.69 13.04 -8.82
CA LYS A 892 -39.35 12.90 -7.52
C LYS A 892 -39.86 14.27 -7.09
N VAL A 893 -41.17 14.42 -7.00
CA VAL A 893 -41.82 15.67 -6.59
C VAL A 893 -42.44 15.53 -5.20
N GLN A 894 -42.31 16.58 -4.41
CA GLN A 894 -42.97 16.77 -3.14
C GLN A 894 -43.64 18.14 -3.15
N ILE A 895 -44.90 18.21 -2.70
CA ILE A 895 -45.68 19.44 -2.69
C ILE A 895 -46.19 19.69 -1.28
N PHE A 896 -46.10 20.95 -0.85
CA PHE A 896 -46.39 21.40 0.49
C PHE A 896 -47.42 22.53 0.44
N ASN A 897 -48.31 22.56 1.43
CA ASN A 897 -49.19 23.71 1.65
C ASN A 897 -48.40 24.92 2.20
N ARG A 898 -49.07 26.05 2.39
CA ARG A 898 -48.46 27.28 2.96
C ARG A 898 -47.93 27.16 4.38
N TRP A 899 -48.29 26.10 5.10
CA TRP A 899 -47.84 25.82 6.47
C TRP A 899 -46.65 24.85 6.51
N GLY A 900 -46.13 24.43 5.36
CA GLY A 900 -45.02 23.47 5.26
C GLY A 900 -45.43 22.01 5.43
N VAL A 901 -46.73 21.70 5.45
CA VAL A 901 -47.24 20.33 5.51
C VAL A 901 -47.22 19.73 4.10
N LYS A 902 -46.60 18.56 3.94
CA LYS A 902 -46.55 17.83 2.67
C LYS A 902 -47.91 17.23 2.36
N ILE A 903 -48.50 17.60 1.21
CA ILE A 903 -49.84 17.17 0.79
C ILE A 903 -49.81 16.18 -0.37
N TYR A 904 -48.69 16.13 -1.11
CA TYR A 904 -48.49 15.24 -2.24
C TYR A 904 -47.01 14.86 -2.38
N GLU A 905 -46.76 13.62 -2.75
CA GLU A 905 -45.44 13.10 -3.10
C GLU A 905 -45.61 12.04 -4.18
N SER A 906 -44.78 12.12 -5.24
CA SER A 906 -44.77 11.12 -6.30
C SER A 906 -43.41 11.07 -6.98
N ASP A 907 -43.04 9.90 -7.47
CA ASP A 907 -41.85 9.64 -8.26
C ASP A 907 -42.15 8.77 -9.49
N LYS A 908 -43.44 8.56 -9.78
CA LYS A 908 -43.94 7.63 -10.81
C LYS A 908 -43.92 8.21 -12.22
N ASP A 909 -44.13 9.52 -12.33
CA ASP A 909 -44.22 10.22 -13.59
C ASP A 909 -43.04 11.21 -13.73
N PRO A 910 -42.13 11.00 -14.70
CA PRO A 910 -41.02 11.93 -14.95
C PRO A 910 -41.46 13.37 -15.23
N PHE A 911 -42.69 13.57 -15.71
CA PHE A 911 -43.28 14.86 -16.00
C PHE A 911 -44.20 15.38 -14.89
N ILE A 912 -44.25 14.70 -13.73
CA ILE A 912 -45.07 15.04 -12.56
C ILE A 912 -46.58 14.89 -12.78
N ASN A 913 -47.13 15.53 -13.82
CA ASN A 913 -48.53 15.55 -14.23
C ASN A 913 -49.52 15.62 -13.05
N TRP A 914 -49.22 16.49 -12.07
CA TRP A 914 -50.04 16.60 -10.86
C TRP A 914 -51.28 17.45 -11.11
N ASN A 915 -52.47 16.88 -10.90
CA ASN A 915 -53.77 17.53 -11.17
C ASN A 915 -54.39 18.23 -9.94
N GLY A 916 -53.62 18.47 -8.88
CA GLY A 916 -54.12 19.04 -7.63
C GLY A 916 -54.70 18.04 -6.62
N GLY A 917 -54.48 16.73 -6.79
CA GLY A 917 -54.84 15.73 -5.78
C GLY A 917 -53.98 15.81 -4.50
N GLY A 918 -54.55 15.60 -3.32
CA GLY A 918 -53.78 15.67 -2.06
C GLY A 918 -54.47 15.01 -0.87
N SER A 919 -53.89 15.15 0.33
CA SER A 919 -54.45 14.56 1.56
C SER A 919 -55.89 15.03 1.85
N ALA A 920 -56.69 14.16 2.48
CA ALA A 920 -58.09 14.45 2.81
C ALA A 920 -58.25 15.68 3.73
N SER A 921 -57.27 15.98 4.58
CA SER A 921 -57.27 17.15 5.47
C SER A 921 -57.17 18.50 4.73
N GLU A 922 -56.72 18.50 3.46
CA GLU A 922 -56.50 19.71 2.65
C GLU A 922 -57.46 19.81 1.44
N SER A 923 -58.16 18.72 1.11
CA SER A 923 -59.05 18.64 -0.05
C SER A 923 -60.52 18.91 0.28
N GLY A 924 -60.85 19.14 1.55
CA GLY A 924 -62.23 19.15 2.02
C GLY A 924 -62.92 17.79 1.76
N SER A 925 -64.22 17.80 1.50
CA SER A 925 -65.00 16.62 1.09
C SER A 925 -64.76 16.19 -0.38
N GLY A 926 -63.82 16.83 -1.10
CA GLY A 926 -63.49 16.53 -2.49
C GLY A 926 -62.12 15.84 -2.68
N PRO A 927 -61.81 15.33 -3.89
CA PRO A 927 -60.55 14.65 -4.17
C PRO A 927 -59.36 15.57 -4.50
N ARG A 928 -59.54 16.90 -4.46
CA ARG A 928 -58.55 17.90 -4.90
C ARG A 928 -58.36 19.01 -3.86
N VAL A 929 -57.13 19.46 -3.68
CA VAL A 929 -56.73 20.51 -2.72
C VAL A 929 -57.28 21.89 -3.11
N SER A 930 -57.59 22.73 -2.14
CA SER A 930 -58.17 24.06 -2.36
C SER A 930 -57.37 24.96 -3.32
N GLU A 931 -58.01 25.97 -3.91
CA GLU A 931 -57.28 27.03 -4.61
C GLU A 931 -56.33 27.76 -3.66
N GLY A 932 -55.17 28.15 -4.19
CA GLY A 932 -54.15 28.84 -3.40
C GLY A 932 -52.73 28.51 -3.80
N MET A 933 -51.82 28.92 -2.93
CA MET A 933 -50.38 28.83 -3.14
C MET A 933 -49.81 27.57 -2.48
N TYR A 934 -49.03 26.83 -3.26
CA TYR A 934 -48.34 25.63 -2.84
C TYR A 934 -46.85 25.74 -3.15
N TYR A 935 -46.03 25.03 -2.39
CA TYR A 935 -44.58 25.00 -2.58
C TYR A 935 -44.17 23.61 -3.05
N TYR A 936 -43.21 23.53 -3.97
CA TYR A 936 -42.73 22.25 -4.47
C TYR A 936 -41.23 22.09 -4.29
N LEU A 937 -40.82 20.84 -4.16
CA LEU A 937 -39.45 20.36 -4.30
C LEU A 937 -39.48 19.25 -5.36
N ALA A 938 -38.69 19.40 -6.42
CA ALA A 938 -38.60 18.45 -7.52
C ALA A 938 -37.13 18.02 -7.71
N ASP A 939 -36.81 16.80 -7.33
CA ASP A 939 -35.53 16.17 -7.60
C ASP A 939 -35.58 15.51 -8.98
N VAL A 940 -34.92 16.12 -9.97
CA VAL A 940 -34.93 15.71 -11.37
C VAL A 940 -33.64 14.98 -11.69
N GLU A 941 -33.75 13.74 -12.17
CA GLU A 941 -32.68 12.97 -12.81
C GLU A 941 -32.84 13.10 -14.33
N PHE A 942 -31.89 13.79 -14.96
CA PHE A 942 -31.84 13.97 -16.40
C PHE A 942 -31.41 12.67 -17.11
N GLY A 943 -31.80 12.55 -18.37
CA GLY A 943 -31.48 11.42 -19.24
C GLY A 943 -30.11 11.52 -19.91
N ASP A 944 -29.23 12.41 -19.45
CA ASP A 944 -27.84 12.49 -19.91
C ASP A 944 -27.04 11.26 -19.45
N ALA A 945 -25.94 10.96 -20.13
CA ALA A 945 -25.07 9.83 -19.79
C ALA A 945 -24.61 9.79 -18.31
N GLY A 946 -24.49 10.95 -17.65
CA GLY A 946 -24.13 11.05 -16.23
C GLY A 946 -25.29 10.78 -15.27
N GLY A 947 -26.54 10.73 -15.75
CA GLY A 947 -27.73 10.68 -14.91
C GLY A 947 -27.77 11.87 -13.95
N THR A 948 -27.48 13.08 -14.46
CA THR A 948 -27.28 14.27 -13.65
C THR A 948 -28.53 14.57 -12.83
N LYS A 949 -28.34 14.81 -11.52
CA LYS A 949 -29.44 15.11 -10.60
C LYS A 949 -29.43 16.58 -10.20
N ARG A 950 -30.58 17.26 -10.31
CA ARG A 950 -30.76 18.63 -9.83
C ARG A 950 -32.08 18.76 -9.08
N THR A 951 -32.05 19.53 -8.00
CA THR A 951 -33.24 19.84 -7.20
C THR A 951 -33.76 21.22 -7.58
N PHE A 952 -35.00 21.28 -8.03
CA PHE A 952 -35.73 22.50 -8.31
C PHE A 952 -36.75 22.74 -7.21
N LYS A 953 -36.79 23.97 -6.71
CA LYS A 953 -37.78 24.39 -5.71
C LYS A 953 -38.45 25.67 -6.15
N GLY A 954 -39.70 25.83 -5.77
CA GLY A 954 -40.47 27.00 -6.15
C GLY A 954 -41.86 26.95 -5.54
N TRP A 955 -42.73 27.78 -6.10
CA TRP A 955 -44.14 27.81 -5.75
C TRP A 955 -44.99 27.64 -6.99
N VAL A 956 -46.20 27.14 -6.79
CA VAL A 956 -47.23 27.01 -7.82
C VAL A 956 -48.56 27.42 -7.24
N GLN A 957 -49.29 28.24 -8.00
CA GLN A 957 -50.65 28.64 -7.71
C GLN A 957 -51.63 27.70 -8.41
N ILE A 958 -52.64 27.25 -7.68
CA ILE A 958 -53.79 26.53 -8.23
C ILE A 958 -54.95 27.51 -8.32
N ASN A 959 -55.54 27.62 -9.51
CA ASN A 959 -56.74 28.41 -9.78
C ASN A 959 -57.72 27.54 -10.57
N ARG A 960 -58.99 27.40 -10.19
CA ARG A 960 -59.91 26.49 -10.90
C ARG A 960 -60.84 27.24 -11.85
#